data_AF-A0A7L1NXC8-F1
#
_entry.id   AF-A0A7L1NXC8-F1
#
_cell.length_a   1.000
_cell.length_b   1.000
_cell.length_c   1.000
_cell.angle_alpha   90.00
_cell.angle_beta   90.00
_cell.angle_gamma   90.00
#
_symmetry.space_group_name_H-M   'P 1'
#
loop_
_entity.id
_entity.type
_entity.pdbx_description
1 polymer ?
#
loop_
_entity_poly.entity_id
_entity_poly.type
_entity_poly.pdbx_seq_one_letter_code
_entity_poly.pdbx_strand_id
1 'polypeptide(L)'
;GTFLNLHVIDRGWSDSLLLSWDEPEGAEAYSFALSSLESGTPLQNGSAGPNVTSFWFHGLTPGTHYEIEMTAVFACMKTTSQTVTAQTSPSPVRNLSLSSGGSSAMLHASWAHAHGQRDSYHLALYHSDSQTLVRNVSIVPNASTFLFDGLLAGSEYALKVSTVAGSMQASTSIHQWTAPSIPTKLRLSPVSSTSLVASWADATEAVWLHLTLRNVLTQTVTTTLSARRGLTGYTFQHLHPGTQYWLGLSAVAGPYTAVGPNATAWTYPVSPGNVTLSSTEEQSSLQAHWSTPAGEREFYLVVLQEGENSAPTRNISVDGDNSHVTFHGLSPGKQYSVQVTAVAGPYRASARSTTAWTYPLTPSGVSLSSQESPYSLLASWDEAAGEGYVLALSPVEQPTKNSSLLRGATSFTYTGLCPGTLYSFEVSTMAGPYTSSPQRITNWTYPLPVEQLTLSNHGHSTSLEASWRPAPGGRTGYTATLWETKFQERVRNVTVGINWTNVTFEDLVPGRQYTLQMVVMAGSYRSPVRSATDWTYPLAPTGVTLTNTRRPLGLSAFWDKAVGDVDQFQLHLYSKSHLAQRNVSVGPNTRNFTFLGLSPGIQYFLKVTVLAGPYRSSSHFATEWTYPLALANVSVQPGQRPQELRVTWVESGGGRDHLVQLSVAESLSIIRNVSVPRGVTQLDLTELVPGSRYRLEIISQAGPHRTSSQTAIGYTVPLPPLSLSARPVSAAWALAVHWETPPGLRDRYLLNVHEEGSSTPATSLEAGKDSTNVTVTQLEPGTCYLVGIWAVAGPYRSLPKNITGCTVPAAPTNLSLNNPGSSSELYLYWNKPPGKRDHYRVTLYSLSTQSRLQVQTLSPDAQNITWTHLEAGNRFAVQVTAVKGLFEASSTNVTQWTRPLAPASLILGSPSASALLVSWAAKARGAEGYEVDVYDKTSSSHAGHMMLDGDARSHIFRNLSPGTHYSVTVMARAGPFDASTPNFTHCTREYDAFHA
;
A
#
# COMPACT_ATOMS: atom_id res chain seq x y z
N GLY A 1 -148.32 114.00 -91.56
CA GLY A 1 -146.90 113.92 -91.99
C GLY A 1 -146.09 114.69 -90.97
N THR A 2 -145.05 114.12 -90.38
CA THR A 2 -143.94 113.42 -91.07
C THR A 2 -143.29 112.26 -90.28
N PHE A 3 -142.74 111.29 -91.04
CA PHE A 3 -141.68 110.29 -90.73
C PHE A 3 -141.88 109.17 -89.67
N LEU A 4 -141.31 108.00 -90.00
CA LEU A 4 -141.14 106.82 -89.15
C LEU A 4 -139.70 106.82 -88.57
N ASN A 5 -139.49 106.22 -87.39
CA ASN A 5 -138.15 105.78 -86.96
C ASN A 5 -137.89 104.35 -87.48
N LEU A 6 -136.63 104.00 -87.76
CA LEU A 6 -136.20 102.67 -88.25
C LEU A 6 -134.91 102.23 -87.54
N HIS A 7 -134.86 100.97 -87.09
CA HIS A 7 -133.70 100.36 -86.39
C HIS A 7 -133.41 98.94 -86.87
N VAL A 8 -132.13 98.50 -86.78
CA VAL A 8 -131.66 97.15 -87.17
C VAL A 8 -130.73 96.52 -86.12
N ILE A 9 -130.86 95.22 -85.83
CA ILE A 9 -130.03 94.47 -84.85
C ILE A 9 -129.74 93.03 -85.31
N ASP A 10 -128.51 92.50 -85.11
CA ASP A 10 -128.10 91.11 -85.45
C ASP A 10 -128.24 90.09 -84.29
N ARG A 11 -128.31 90.56 -83.04
CA ARG A 11 -128.33 89.78 -81.79
C ARG A 11 -127.21 88.73 -81.65
N GLY A 12 -126.07 88.93 -82.32
CA GLY A 12 -124.97 87.98 -82.33
C GLY A 12 -125.24 86.70 -83.15
N TRP A 13 -126.31 86.68 -83.97
CA TRP A 13 -126.57 85.60 -84.91
C TRP A 13 -125.89 85.91 -86.25
N SER A 14 -125.30 84.88 -86.86
CA SER A 14 -124.45 85.06 -88.03
C SER A 14 -125.23 85.17 -89.35
N ASP A 15 -126.55 84.94 -89.36
CA ASP A 15 -127.34 84.72 -90.57
C ASP A 15 -128.71 85.43 -90.58
N SER A 16 -128.94 86.41 -89.70
CA SER A 16 -130.21 87.15 -89.64
C SER A 16 -130.08 88.59 -89.13
N LEU A 17 -130.98 89.47 -89.57
CA LEU A 17 -131.12 90.85 -89.11
C LEU A 17 -132.61 91.17 -88.83
N LEU A 18 -132.89 91.83 -87.70
CA LEU A 18 -134.22 92.32 -87.34
C LEU A 18 -134.36 93.80 -87.68
N LEU A 19 -135.37 94.17 -88.48
CA LEU A 19 -135.83 95.53 -88.73
C LEU A 19 -137.02 95.88 -87.82
N SER A 20 -137.09 97.10 -87.29
CA SER A 20 -138.24 97.59 -86.50
C SER A 20 -138.51 99.09 -86.72
N TRP A 21 -139.79 99.50 -86.65
CA TRP A 21 -140.26 100.87 -86.92
C TRP A 21 -141.55 101.27 -86.16
N ASP A 22 -141.85 102.57 -86.12
CA ASP A 22 -143.06 103.15 -85.49
C ASP A 22 -144.24 103.30 -86.48
N GLU A 23 -145.49 103.11 -86.04
CA GLU A 23 -146.69 103.11 -86.89
C GLU A 23 -147.24 104.54 -87.19
N PRO A 24 -147.25 105.02 -88.45
CA PRO A 24 -147.85 106.31 -88.82
C PRO A 24 -149.39 106.26 -88.97
N GLU A 25 -150.10 107.23 -88.38
CA GLU A 25 -151.56 107.36 -88.49
C GLU A 25 -152.05 107.40 -89.95
N GLY A 26 -152.98 106.48 -90.28
CA GLY A 26 -153.67 106.43 -91.57
C GLY A 26 -152.96 105.66 -92.68
N ALA A 27 -151.87 104.94 -92.39
CA ALA A 27 -151.26 104.01 -93.32
C ALA A 27 -152.08 102.71 -93.44
N GLU A 28 -152.17 102.15 -94.65
CA GLU A 28 -152.92 100.92 -94.95
C GLU A 28 -152.00 99.71 -95.17
N ALA A 29 -150.75 99.92 -95.60
CA ALA A 29 -149.78 98.85 -95.84
C ALA A 29 -148.33 99.36 -95.84
N TYR A 30 -147.39 98.43 -95.58
CA TYR A 30 -145.95 98.64 -95.68
C TYR A 30 -145.30 97.62 -96.63
N SER A 31 -144.23 98.01 -97.30
CA SER A 31 -143.36 97.10 -98.08
C SER A 31 -141.89 97.35 -97.79
N PHE A 32 -141.08 96.30 -97.79
CA PHE A 32 -139.65 96.33 -97.47
C PHE A 32 -138.84 95.71 -98.62
N ALA A 33 -137.61 96.17 -98.80
CA ALA A 33 -136.62 95.56 -99.70
C ALA A 33 -135.24 95.58 -99.03
N LEU A 34 -134.64 94.41 -98.80
CA LEU A 34 -133.26 94.25 -98.38
C LEU A 34 -132.37 94.10 -99.62
N SER A 35 -131.33 94.91 -99.71
CA SER A 35 -130.23 94.79 -100.67
C SER A 35 -128.91 94.45 -99.95
N SER A 36 -127.95 93.88 -100.69
CA SER A 36 -126.56 93.84 -100.21
C SER A 36 -125.92 95.20 -100.46
N LEU A 37 -125.35 95.82 -99.42
CA LEU A 37 -124.78 97.17 -99.48
C LEU A 37 -123.62 97.28 -100.50
N GLU A 38 -122.86 96.20 -100.69
CA GLU A 38 -121.73 96.14 -101.63
C GLU A 38 -122.15 95.92 -103.09
N SER A 39 -123.33 95.30 -103.33
CA SER A 39 -123.74 94.90 -104.69
C SER A 39 -124.99 95.61 -105.22
N GLY A 40 -125.75 96.30 -104.36
CA GLY A 40 -127.00 96.98 -104.72
C GLY A 40 -128.14 96.06 -105.17
N THR A 41 -127.93 94.74 -105.19
CA THR A 41 -128.92 93.77 -105.65
C THR A 41 -130.04 93.63 -104.61
N PRO A 42 -131.34 93.74 -104.99
CA PRO A 42 -132.43 93.42 -104.09
C PRO A 42 -132.44 91.91 -103.83
N LEU A 43 -132.19 91.53 -102.58
CA LEU A 43 -132.09 90.15 -102.11
C LEU A 43 -133.43 89.61 -101.62
N GLN A 44 -134.20 90.43 -100.90
CA GLN A 44 -135.42 89.96 -100.24
C GLN A 44 -136.44 91.11 -100.10
N ASN A 45 -137.63 90.93 -100.67
CA ASN A 45 -138.73 91.87 -100.52
C ASN A 45 -139.78 91.31 -99.53
N GLY A 46 -140.42 92.19 -98.77
CA GLY A 46 -141.48 91.86 -97.83
C GLY A 46 -142.64 92.85 -97.90
N SER A 47 -143.78 92.49 -97.31
CA SER A 47 -144.93 93.37 -97.14
C SER A 47 -145.65 93.06 -95.85
N ALA A 48 -146.14 94.08 -95.15
CA ALA A 48 -146.89 93.94 -93.92
C ALA A 48 -148.18 94.77 -93.94
N GLY A 49 -149.20 94.28 -93.23
CA GLY A 49 -150.45 95.00 -93.01
C GLY A 49 -150.30 96.18 -92.04
N PRO A 50 -151.38 96.95 -91.80
CA PRO A 50 -151.29 98.26 -91.16
C PRO A 50 -150.79 98.24 -89.70
N ASN A 51 -150.96 97.14 -88.97
CA ASN A 51 -150.67 97.06 -87.52
C ASN A 51 -149.35 96.34 -87.19
N VAL A 52 -148.33 96.39 -88.06
CA VAL A 52 -147.05 95.69 -87.88
C VAL A 52 -145.89 96.68 -87.77
N THR A 53 -145.02 96.45 -86.79
CA THR A 53 -143.89 97.34 -86.42
C THR A 53 -142.51 96.68 -86.49
N SER A 54 -142.39 95.44 -86.99
CA SER A 54 -141.10 94.78 -87.19
C SER A 54 -141.12 93.67 -88.24
N PHE A 55 -139.94 93.37 -88.81
CA PHE A 55 -139.73 92.37 -89.86
C PHE A 55 -138.33 91.73 -89.75
N TRP A 56 -138.20 90.42 -89.99
CA TRP A 56 -136.92 89.72 -89.96
C TRP A 56 -136.41 89.38 -91.37
N PHE A 57 -135.12 89.59 -91.60
CA PHE A 57 -134.38 89.05 -92.72
C PHE A 57 -133.56 87.85 -92.25
N HIS A 58 -133.63 86.74 -92.98
CA HIS A 58 -133.02 85.44 -92.63
C HIS A 58 -132.28 84.84 -93.82
N GLY A 59 -131.27 84.00 -93.57
CA GLY A 59 -130.45 83.38 -94.61
C GLY A 59 -129.32 84.28 -95.09
N LEU A 60 -128.85 85.18 -94.23
CA LEU A 60 -127.78 86.13 -94.53
C LEU A 60 -126.41 85.45 -94.40
N THR A 61 -125.42 85.97 -95.14
CA THR A 61 -124.03 85.51 -95.05
C THR A 61 -123.35 86.08 -93.80
N PRO A 62 -122.64 85.27 -92.99
CA PRO A 62 -121.87 85.73 -91.82
C PRO A 62 -120.77 86.75 -92.16
N GLY A 63 -120.61 87.77 -91.32
CA GLY A 63 -119.59 88.82 -91.47
C GLY A 63 -119.93 89.91 -92.51
N THR A 64 -121.12 89.90 -93.11
CA THR A 64 -121.45 90.69 -94.33
C THR A 64 -122.38 91.87 -94.04
N HIS A 65 -122.28 92.94 -94.85
CA HIS A 65 -123.09 94.17 -94.73
C HIS A 65 -124.31 94.20 -95.67
N TYR A 66 -125.42 94.73 -95.17
CA TYR A 66 -126.72 94.83 -95.87
C TYR A 66 -127.35 96.22 -95.72
N GLU A 67 -128.24 96.55 -96.65
CA GLU A 67 -129.07 97.76 -96.71
C GLU A 67 -130.55 97.38 -96.82
N ILE A 68 -131.45 98.19 -96.27
CA ILE A 68 -132.90 97.90 -96.19
C ILE A 68 -133.69 99.18 -96.48
N GLU A 69 -134.56 99.16 -97.50
CA GLU A 69 -135.59 100.18 -97.76
C GLU A 69 -136.94 99.74 -97.18
N MET A 70 -137.70 100.69 -96.64
CA MET A 70 -139.10 100.55 -96.23
C MET A 70 -139.97 101.61 -96.93
N THR A 71 -141.16 101.24 -97.40
CA THR A 71 -142.17 102.11 -98.00
C THR A 71 -143.52 101.94 -97.29
N ALA A 72 -144.27 103.04 -97.09
CA ALA A 72 -145.61 103.08 -96.51
C ALA A 72 -146.65 103.65 -97.49
N VAL A 73 -147.88 103.12 -97.47
CA VAL A 73 -148.99 103.46 -98.39
C VAL A 73 -150.20 104.00 -97.63
N PHE A 74 -150.83 105.07 -98.14
CA PHE A 74 -151.96 105.77 -97.51
C PHE A 74 -153.20 105.84 -98.43
N ALA A 75 -154.41 105.78 -97.83
CA ALA A 75 -155.73 105.60 -98.49
C ALA A 75 -156.05 106.52 -99.70
N CYS A 76 -155.51 107.74 -99.75
CA CYS A 76 -155.72 108.67 -100.87
C CYS A 76 -154.64 108.56 -101.98
N MET A 77 -154.03 107.38 -102.16
CA MET A 77 -152.89 107.13 -103.05
C MET A 77 -151.74 108.15 -102.87
N LYS A 78 -151.20 108.22 -101.65
CA LYS A 78 -149.88 108.80 -101.36
C LYS A 78 -148.98 107.76 -100.72
N THR A 79 -147.69 107.81 -101.00
CA THR A 79 -146.66 106.84 -100.53
C THR A 79 -145.39 107.55 -100.07
N THR A 80 -144.66 106.97 -99.10
CA THR A 80 -143.42 107.53 -98.53
C THR A 80 -142.41 106.41 -98.23
N SER A 81 -141.09 106.58 -98.47
CA SER A 81 -140.04 105.56 -98.18
C SER A 81 -138.80 106.09 -97.43
N GLN A 82 -137.99 105.17 -96.87
CA GLN A 82 -136.79 105.44 -96.04
C GLN A 82 -135.83 104.21 -95.98
N THR A 83 -134.51 104.40 -95.79
CA THR A 83 -133.46 103.34 -95.81
C THR A 83 -132.55 103.26 -94.56
N VAL A 84 -131.92 102.09 -94.30
CA VAL A 84 -130.99 101.81 -93.17
C VAL A 84 -130.01 100.64 -93.46
N THR A 85 -128.86 100.53 -92.76
CA THR A 85 -127.81 99.49 -93.00
C THR A 85 -127.33 98.74 -91.72
N ALA A 86 -126.82 97.50 -91.85
CA ALA A 86 -126.26 96.69 -90.74
C ALA A 86 -125.30 95.54 -91.17
N GLN A 87 -124.57 94.92 -90.24
CA GLN A 87 -123.63 93.79 -90.44
C GLN A 87 -123.95 92.57 -89.54
N THR A 88 -123.66 91.34 -89.99
CA THR A 88 -123.81 90.08 -89.23
C THR A 88 -122.51 89.57 -88.58
N SER A 89 -122.62 88.83 -87.47
CA SER A 89 -121.48 88.22 -86.74
C SER A 89 -120.71 87.12 -87.51
N PRO A 90 -119.38 86.94 -87.29
CA PRO A 90 -118.57 85.87 -87.92
C PRO A 90 -118.59 84.53 -87.17
N SER A 91 -118.28 83.44 -87.90
CA SER A 91 -118.17 82.08 -87.35
C SER A 91 -116.79 81.77 -86.72
N PRO A 92 -116.68 80.82 -85.76
CA PRO A 92 -115.41 80.31 -85.24
C PRO A 92 -114.73 79.28 -86.18
N VAL A 93 -113.46 78.97 -85.90
CA VAL A 93 -112.69 77.90 -86.58
C VAL A 93 -113.24 76.50 -86.26
N ARG A 94 -112.99 75.53 -87.14
CA ARG A 94 -113.38 74.12 -86.96
C ARG A 94 -112.14 73.23 -86.87
N ASN A 95 -112.28 72.01 -86.34
CA ASN A 95 -111.23 70.97 -86.33
C ASN A 95 -109.86 71.43 -85.78
N LEU A 96 -109.84 72.14 -84.64
CA LEU A 96 -108.59 72.54 -83.98
C LEU A 96 -107.84 71.31 -83.40
N SER A 97 -106.56 71.14 -83.75
CA SER A 97 -105.69 70.09 -83.20
C SER A 97 -104.30 70.60 -82.80
N LEU A 98 -103.63 69.90 -81.87
CA LEU A 98 -102.31 70.23 -81.33
C LEU A 98 -101.49 68.95 -81.05
N SER A 99 -100.25 68.85 -81.57
CA SER A 99 -99.42 67.63 -81.48
C SER A 99 -97.93 67.95 -81.32
N SER A 100 -97.19 67.20 -80.48
CA SER A 100 -95.72 67.37 -80.33
C SER A 100 -94.87 66.53 -81.28
N GLY A 101 -95.45 65.52 -81.93
CA GLY A 101 -94.72 64.61 -82.82
C GLY A 101 -93.58 63.84 -82.15
N GLY A 102 -93.63 63.68 -80.81
CA GLY A 102 -92.53 63.11 -80.03
C GLY A 102 -91.36 64.06 -79.74
N SER A 103 -91.46 65.33 -80.14
CA SER A 103 -90.46 66.36 -79.81
C SER A 103 -90.51 66.75 -78.33
N SER A 104 -89.34 67.02 -77.77
CA SER A 104 -89.18 67.57 -76.42
C SER A 104 -89.31 69.10 -76.38
N ALA A 105 -89.49 69.80 -77.51
CA ALA A 105 -89.43 71.26 -77.56
C ALA A 105 -90.37 71.95 -78.56
N MET A 106 -91.31 71.23 -79.18
CA MET A 106 -92.18 71.75 -80.25
C MET A 106 -93.63 71.25 -80.15
N LEU A 107 -94.58 72.09 -80.57
CA LEU A 107 -96.00 71.75 -80.74
C LEU A 107 -96.55 72.32 -82.04
N HIS A 108 -97.13 71.47 -82.89
CA HIS A 108 -97.75 71.84 -84.16
C HIS A 108 -99.27 71.95 -84.01
N ALA A 109 -99.84 73.07 -84.45
CA ALA A 109 -101.27 73.37 -84.41
C ALA A 109 -101.90 73.46 -85.81
N SER A 110 -103.14 73.02 -85.96
CA SER A 110 -103.90 73.13 -87.21
C SER A 110 -105.41 73.26 -87.00
N TRP A 111 -106.12 73.89 -87.93
CA TRP A 111 -107.57 74.11 -87.92
C TRP A 111 -108.13 74.32 -89.33
N ALA A 112 -109.44 74.18 -89.47
CA ALA A 112 -110.21 74.47 -90.69
C ALA A 112 -110.91 75.84 -90.61
N HIS A 113 -111.09 76.49 -91.76
CA HIS A 113 -111.58 77.86 -91.84
C HIS A 113 -113.04 78.05 -91.40
N ALA A 114 -113.34 79.26 -90.95
CA ALA A 114 -114.69 79.74 -90.64
C ALA A 114 -115.50 80.10 -91.89
N HIS A 115 -116.82 79.96 -91.81
CA HIS A 115 -117.77 80.29 -92.88
C HIS A 115 -118.14 81.78 -92.87
N GLY A 116 -118.33 82.36 -94.05
CA GLY A 116 -118.59 83.80 -94.24
C GLY A 116 -117.33 84.65 -94.35
N GLN A 117 -117.51 85.97 -94.28
CA GLN A 117 -116.43 86.96 -94.38
C GLN A 117 -115.61 86.97 -93.08
N ARG A 118 -114.28 87.08 -93.22
CA ARG A 118 -113.32 87.07 -92.10
C ARG A 118 -112.05 87.82 -92.47
N ASP A 119 -111.51 88.56 -91.50
CA ASP A 119 -110.37 89.46 -91.69
C ASP A 119 -109.07 88.85 -91.17
N SER A 120 -109.12 88.06 -90.08
CA SER A 120 -107.93 87.40 -89.49
C SER A 120 -108.27 86.27 -88.52
N TYR A 121 -107.24 85.51 -88.13
CA TYR A 121 -107.27 84.65 -86.94
C TYR A 121 -106.28 85.13 -85.87
N HIS A 122 -106.54 84.82 -84.60
CA HIS A 122 -105.70 85.20 -83.46
C HIS A 122 -105.48 84.00 -82.53
N LEU A 123 -104.22 83.62 -82.30
CA LEU A 123 -103.79 82.42 -81.57
C LEU A 123 -103.05 82.77 -80.27
N ALA A 124 -103.40 82.12 -79.16
CA ALA A 124 -102.73 82.27 -77.87
C ALA A 124 -102.40 80.89 -77.25
N LEU A 125 -101.11 80.61 -76.98
CA LEU A 125 -100.62 79.40 -76.33
C LEU A 125 -100.17 79.72 -74.90
N TYR A 126 -100.61 78.91 -73.94
CA TYR A 126 -100.30 78.99 -72.51
C TYR A 126 -99.56 77.72 -72.06
N HIS A 127 -98.75 77.80 -71.01
CA HIS A 127 -98.19 76.63 -70.32
C HIS A 127 -99.13 76.21 -69.19
N SER A 128 -99.53 74.94 -69.13
CA SER A 128 -100.63 74.48 -68.25
C SER A 128 -100.34 74.70 -66.76
N ASP A 129 -99.17 74.30 -66.28
CA ASP A 129 -98.85 74.33 -64.84
C ASP A 129 -98.71 75.76 -64.29
N SER A 130 -98.19 76.68 -65.10
CA SER A 130 -97.94 78.08 -64.69
C SER A 130 -99.02 79.06 -65.15
N GLN A 131 -99.94 78.63 -66.02
CA GLN A 131 -100.95 79.46 -66.70
C GLN A 131 -100.37 80.68 -67.44
N THR A 132 -99.06 80.69 -67.70
CA THR A 132 -98.36 81.80 -68.37
C THR A 132 -98.58 81.73 -69.88
N LEU A 133 -98.92 82.87 -70.48
CA LEU A 133 -98.97 83.04 -71.93
C LEU A 133 -97.56 82.91 -72.52
N VAL A 134 -97.34 81.90 -73.35
CA VAL A 134 -96.06 81.53 -73.98
C VAL A 134 -95.92 82.20 -75.34
N ARG A 135 -96.99 82.20 -76.13
CA ARG A 135 -97.05 82.84 -77.46
C ARG A 135 -98.43 83.45 -77.71
N ASN A 136 -98.45 84.58 -78.40
CA ASN A 136 -99.67 85.23 -78.87
C ASN A 136 -99.42 85.86 -80.25
N VAL A 137 -100.28 85.57 -81.23
CA VAL A 137 -100.05 85.98 -82.64
C VAL A 137 -101.36 86.13 -83.42
N SER A 138 -101.47 87.21 -84.20
CA SER A 138 -102.52 87.39 -85.21
C SER A 138 -101.99 86.99 -86.59
N ILE A 139 -102.78 86.27 -87.38
CA ILE A 139 -102.40 85.70 -88.67
C ILE A 139 -103.48 85.94 -89.73
N VAL A 140 -103.05 85.92 -91.00
CA VAL A 140 -103.90 86.16 -92.18
C VAL A 140 -105.09 85.19 -92.26
N PRO A 141 -106.23 85.61 -92.86
CA PRO A 141 -107.47 84.83 -92.86
C PRO A 141 -107.40 83.53 -93.68
N ASN A 142 -106.33 83.34 -94.45
CA ASN A 142 -106.06 82.16 -95.26
C ASN A 142 -105.16 81.12 -94.57
N ALA A 143 -104.72 81.36 -93.33
CA ALA A 143 -103.88 80.43 -92.59
C ALA A 143 -104.70 79.33 -91.87
N SER A 144 -104.18 78.10 -91.91
CA SER A 144 -104.80 76.89 -91.32
C SER A 144 -103.87 76.11 -90.37
N THR A 145 -102.62 76.53 -90.20
CA THR A 145 -101.59 75.86 -89.39
C THR A 145 -100.64 76.84 -88.72
N PHE A 146 -100.09 76.49 -87.56
CA PHE A 146 -99.03 77.25 -86.88
C PHE A 146 -98.12 76.32 -86.05
N LEU A 147 -96.82 76.60 -86.01
CA LEU A 147 -95.85 75.83 -85.21
C LEU A 147 -95.37 76.65 -84.01
N PHE A 148 -95.40 76.04 -82.82
CA PHE A 148 -94.80 76.57 -81.60
C PHE A 148 -93.47 75.87 -81.34
N ASP A 149 -92.41 76.65 -81.20
CA ASP A 149 -91.03 76.22 -80.94
C ASP A 149 -90.48 76.79 -79.63
N GLY A 150 -89.35 76.25 -79.17
CA GLY A 150 -88.68 76.71 -77.95
C GLY A 150 -89.40 76.33 -76.65
N LEU A 151 -90.11 75.20 -76.64
CA LEU A 151 -90.86 74.71 -75.47
C LEU A 151 -89.97 73.89 -74.53
N LEU A 152 -90.39 73.77 -73.27
CA LEU A 152 -89.75 72.95 -72.25
C LEU A 152 -90.05 71.47 -72.48
N ALA A 153 -89.14 70.60 -72.06
CA ALA A 153 -89.30 69.16 -72.19
C ALA A 153 -90.18 68.58 -71.08
N GLY A 154 -90.91 67.49 -71.40
CA GLY A 154 -91.83 66.83 -70.47
C GLY A 154 -92.92 67.72 -69.87
N SER A 155 -93.41 68.73 -70.60
CA SER A 155 -94.29 69.81 -70.12
C SER A 155 -95.58 69.95 -70.94
N GLU A 156 -96.67 70.45 -70.35
CA GLU A 156 -98.00 70.57 -70.98
C GLU A 156 -98.37 72.02 -71.35
N TYR A 157 -99.06 72.20 -72.48
CA TYR A 157 -99.46 73.50 -73.02
C TYR A 157 -100.91 73.51 -73.54
N ALA A 158 -101.55 74.68 -73.53
CA ALA A 158 -102.94 74.93 -73.93
C ALA A 158 -103.04 76.02 -75.01
N LEU A 159 -103.74 75.79 -76.11
CA LEU A 159 -103.93 76.71 -77.25
C LEU A 159 -105.36 77.22 -77.34
N LYS A 160 -105.55 78.51 -77.64
CA LYS A 160 -106.82 79.15 -78.02
C LYS A 160 -106.70 79.85 -79.38
N VAL A 161 -107.72 79.75 -80.23
CA VAL A 161 -107.78 80.35 -81.59
C VAL A 161 -109.10 81.10 -81.77
N SER A 162 -109.03 82.35 -82.24
CA SER A 162 -110.18 83.23 -82.51
C SER A 162 -110.25 83.62 -84.00
N THR A 163 -111.45 83.78 -84.56
CA THR A 163 -111.74 84.35 -85.89
C THR A 163 -112.28 85.77 -85.70
N VAL A 164 -111.89 86.71 -86.56
CA VAL A 164 -112.28 88.13 -86.48
C VAL A 164 -112.89 88.59 -87.81
N ALA A 165 -113.97 89.38 -87.77
CA ALA A 165 -114.52 90.12 -88.91
C ALA A 165 -115.12 91.44 -88.44
N GLY A 166 -114.70 92.56 -89.02
CA GLY A 166 -115.04 93.90 -88.54
C GLY A 166 -114.65 94.08 -87.07
N SER A 167 -115.61 94.46 -86.23
CA SER A 167 -115.46 94.61 -84.78
C SER A 167 -115.81 93.33 -83.98
N MET A 168 -116.15 92.23 -84.65
CA MET A 168 -116.73 91.02 -84.03
C MET A 168 -115.79 89.81 -84.10
N GLN A 169 -115.87 88.89 -83.13
CA GLN A 169 -114.97 87.72 -83.04
C GLN A 169 -115.58 86.47 -82.38
N ALA A 170 -115.09 85.27 -82.71
CA ALA A 170 -115.52 83.97 -82.16
C ALA A 170 -114.34 82.96 -82.00
N SER A 171 -114.30 82.10 -80.96
CA SER A 171 -113.06 81.35 -80.57
C SER A 171 -113.23 79.87 -80.10
N THR A 172 -112.12 79.11 -80.01
CA THR A 172 -112.03 77.65 -79.68
C THR A 172 -110.65 77.27 -79.06
N SER A 173 -110.50 76.15 -78.31
CA SER A 173 -109.23 75.78 -77.61
C SER A 173 -108.92 74.26 -77.45
N ILE A 174 -107.65 73.87 -77.14
CA ILE A 174 -107.11 72.48 -76.98
C ILE A 174 -105.82 72.41 -76.11
N HIS A 175 -105.37 71.22 -75.62
CA HIS A 175 -104.16 70.99 -74.79
C HIS A 175 -103.22 69.86 -75.32
N GLN A 176 -101.91 69.85 -74.99
CA GLN A 176 -100.93 68.79 -75.38
C GLN A 176 -99.58 68.79 -74.59
N TRP A 177 -98.88 67.64 -74.50
CA TRP A 177 -97.54 67.45 -73.84
C TRP A 177 -96.33 67.36 -74.82
N THR A 178 -95.15 67.80 -74.36
CA THR A 178 -93.82 67.52 -74.94
C THR A 178 -93.14 66.29 -74.31
N ALA A 179 -92.16 65.69 -75.00
CA ALA A 179 -91.43 64.49 -74.53
C ALA A 179 -90.28 64.80 -73.52
N PRO A 180 -89.89 63.87 -72.62
CA PRO A 180 -88.84 64.06 -71.61
C PRO A 180 -87.40 63.85 -72.14
N SER A 181 -86.41 64.33 -71.37
CA SER A 181 -84.98 64.05 -71.61
C SER A 181 -84.41 62.92 -70.70
N ILE A 182 -83.25 62.37 -71.06
CA ILE A 182 -82.57 61.26 -70.34
C ILE A 182 -81.25 61.75 -69.69
N PRO A 183 -80.98 61.44 -68.41
CA PRO A 183 -79.70 61.74 -67.75
C PRO A 183 -78.50 61.00 -68.35
N THR A 184 -77.31 61.62 -68.33
CA THR A 184 -76.07 61.06 -68.90
C THR A 184 -75.06 60.61 -67.82
N LYS A 185 -74.04 59.83 -68.23
CA LYS A 185 -72.87 59.45 -67.41
C LYS A 185 -73.18 58.68 -66.10
N LEU A 186 -74.00 57.63 -66.18
CA LEU A 186 -74.22 56.73 -65.03
C LEU A 186 -72.91 56.05 -64.59
N ARG A 187 -72.63 56.08 -63.28
CA ARG A 187 -71.54 55.35 -62.63
C ARG A 187 -72.06 54.56 -61.44
N LEU A 188 -71.40 53.45 -61.12
CA LEU A 188 -71.64 52.61 -59.93
C LEU A 188 -70.29 52.25 -59.31
N SER A 189 -70.11 52.44 -58.01
CA SER A 189 -68.83 52.22 -57.30
C SER A 189 -69.03 51.72 -55.87
N PRO A 190 -68.15 50.86 -55.32
CA PRO A 190 -68.27 50.38 -53.95
C PRO A 190 -67.91 51.41 -52.90
N VAL A 191 -68.62 51.32 -51.77
CA VAL A 191 -68.39 52.13 -50.57
C VAL A 191 -68.01 51.23 -49.39
N SER A 192 -68.67 50.07 -49.23
CA SER A 192 -68.33 49.07 -48.23
C SER A 192 -68.51 47.64 -48.76
N SER A 193 -68.34 46.65 -47.91
CA SER A 193 -68.73 45.26 -48.18
C SER A 193 -70.24 45.09 -48.36
N THR A 194 -71.08 46.07 -48.00
CA THR A 194 -72.54 45.96 -48.05
C THR A 194 -73.23 47.14 -48.75
N SER A 195 -72.47 48.00 -49.45
CA SER A 195 -73.04 49.16 -50.15
C SER A 195 -72.29 49.58 -51.42
N LEU A 196 -73.09 50.04 -52.39
CA LEU A 196 -72.66 50.62 -53.67
C LEU A 196 -73.31 51.99 -53.84
N VAL A 197 -72.58 52.98 -54.34
CA VAL A 197 -73.11 54.30 -54.70
C VAL A 197 -73.23 54.44 -56.22
N ALA A 198 -74.36 54.97 -56.67
CA ALA A 198 -74.64 55.32 -58.05
C ALA A 198 -74.71 56.84 -58.23
N SER A 199 -74.27 57.34 -59.38
CA SER A 199 -74.32 58.77 -59.73
C SER A 199 -74.53 59.00 -61.23
N TRP A 200 -75.18 60.10 -61.58
CA TRP A 200 -75.54 60.48 -62.96
C TRP A 200 -75.68 62.02 -63.08
N ALA A 201 -75.62 62.54 -64.31
CA ALA A 201 -75.69 63.97 -64.64
C ALA A 201 -76.93 64.33 -65.47
N ASP A 202 -77.34 65.61 -65.46
CA ASP A 202 -78.36 66.19 -66.34
C ASP A 202 -79.79 65.63 -66.18
N ALA A 203 -80.34 65.76 -64.96
CA ALA A 203 -81.68 65.27 -64.56
C ALA A 203 -82.74 66.38 -64.38
N THR A 204 -82.60 67.52 -65.06
CA THR A 204 -83.42 68.72 -64.81
C THR A 204 -84.79 68.71 -65.50
N GLU A 205 -84.90 68.11 -66.68
CA GLU A 205 -86.09 68.15 -67.55
C GLU A 205 -86.86 66.81 -67.61
N ALA A 206 -86.66 65.93 -66.62
CA ALA A 206 -87.36 64.64 -66.50
C ALA A 206 -88.26 64.65 -65.26
N VAL A 207 -89.54 64.30 -65.42
CA VAL A 207 -90.52 64.32 -64.32
C VAL A 207 -90.25 63.17 -63.33
N TRP A 208 -89.94 61.98 -63.85
CA TRP A 208 -89.59 60.80 -63.07
C TRP A 208 -88.38 60.06 -63.62
N LEU A 209 -87.53 59.54 -62.73
CA LEU A 209 -86.44 58.61 -63.03
C LEU A 209 -86.66 57.27 -62.33
N HIS A 210 -86.47 56.15 -63.03
CA HIS A 210 -86.58 54.80 -62.46
C HIS A 210 -85.24 54.06 -62.54
N LEU A 211 -84.76 53.57 -61.40
CA LEU A 211 -83.49 52.85 -61.25
C LEU A 211 -83.73 51.40 -60.82
N THR A 212 -83.01 50.46 -61.43
CA THR A 212 -83.15 49.02 -61.20
C THR A 212 -81.79 48.38 -60.92
N LEU A 213 -81.55 47.95 -59.67
CA LEU A 213 -80.35 47.22 -59.26
C LEU A 213 -80.64 45.72 -59.22
N ARG A 214 -79.78 44.89 -59.81
CA ARG A 214 -79.84 43.41 -59.72
C ARG A 214 -78.49 42.79 -59.37
N ASN A 215 -78.52 41.69 -58.64
CA ASN A 215 -77.36 40.81 -58.44
C ASN A 215 -77.07 40.07 -59.77
N VAL A 216 -75.81 40.05 -60.22
CA VAL A 216 -75.42 39.46 -61.51
C VAL A 216 -75.44 37.92 -61.46
N LEU A 217 -75.07 37.32 -60.33
CA LEU A 217 -74.99 35.87 -60.19
C LEU A 217 -76.40 35.25 -60.11
N THR A 218 -77.26 35.78 -59.26
CA THR A 218 -78.61 35.25 -59.02
C THR A 218 -79.67 35.82 -59.97
N GLN A 219 -79.34 36.84 -60.78
CA GLN A 219 -80.25 37.64 -61.60
C GLN A 219 -81.42 38.30 -60.84
N THR A 220 -81.44 38.24 -59.50
CA THR A 220 -82.51 38.82 -58.67
C THR A 220 -82.40 40.34 -58.64
N VAL A 221 -83.51 41.03 -58.93
CA VAL A 221 -83.63 42.48 -58.72
C VAL A 221 -83.60 42.76 -57.22
N THR A 222 -82.54 43.42 -56.76
CA THR A 222 -82.31 43.75 -55.35
C THR A 222 -83.10 44.99 -54.91
N THR A 223 -83.26 45.97 -55.80
CA THR A 223 -83.92 47.24 -55.48
C THR A 223 -84.43 47.94 -56.74
N THR A 224 -85.66 48.46 -56.67
CA THR A 224 -86.23 49.37 -57.69
C THR A 224 -86.60 50.70 -57.04
N LEU A 225 -86.09 51.82 -57.57
CA LEU A 225 -86.31 53.16 -57.01
C LEU A 225 -86.93 54.08 -58.06
N SER A 226 -87.99 54.80 -57.69
CA SER A 226 -88.56 55.90 -58.49
C SER A 226 -88.26 57.25 -57.84
N ALA A 227 -87.55 58.11 -58.54
CA ALA A 227 -87.08 59.43 -58.10
C ALA A 227 -87.76 60.57 -58.88
N ARG A 228 -88.04 61.70 -58.23
CA ARG A 228 -88.52 62.94 -58.88
C ARG A 228 -87.34 63.82 -59.32
N ARG A 229 -87.61 64.84 -60.15
CA ARG A 229 -86.64 65.80 -60.70
C ARG A 229 -85.58 66.28 -59.67
N GLY A 230 -84.33 66.38 -60.12
CA GLY A 230 -83.23 67.00 -59.36
C GLY A 230 -82.28 66.08 -58.57
N LEU A 231 -82.51 64.77 -58.54
CA LEU A 231 -81.56 63.81 -57.94
C LEU A 231 -80.39 63.47 -58.91
N THR A 232 -79.17 63.43 -58.40
CA THR A 232 -77.91 63.16 -59.15
C THR A 232 -77.15 61.91 -58.67
N GLY A 233 -77.65 61.22 -57.65
CA GLY A 233 -77.06 59.99 -57.14
C GLY A 233 -77.90 59.31 -56.06
N TYR A 234 -77.57 58.05 -55.77
CA TYR A 234 -78.24 57.23 -54.77
C TYR A 234 -77.30 56.13 -54.23
N THR A 235 -77.36 55.84 -52.94
CA THR A 235 -76.54 54.79 -52.31
C THR A 235 -77.41 53.58 -51.95
N PHE A 236 -77.13 52.45 -52.59
CA PHE A 236 -77.72 51.16 -52.25
C PHE A 236 -77.00 50.56 -51.04
N GLN A 237 -77.75 50.19 -50.01
CA GLN A 237 -77.26 49.56 -48.79
C GLN A 237 -77.85 48.16 -48.61
N HIS A 238 -77.36 47.40 -47.63
CA HIS A 238 -77.78 46.01 -47.34
C HIS A 238 -77.52 45.02 -48.49
N LEU A 239 -76.45 45.25 -49.24
CA LEU A 239 -75.96 44.34 -50.28
C LEU A 239 -75.08 43.23 -49.67
N HIS A 240 -74.93 42.12 -50.40
CA HIS A 240 -74.05 41.01 -49.99
C HIS A 240 -72.56 41.36 -50.26
N PRO A 241 -71.62 40.96 -49.38
CA PRO A 241 -70.18 41.14 -49.61
C PRO A 241 -69.62 40.32 -50.76
N GLY A 242 -68.52 40.82 -51.34
CA GLY A 242 -67.81 40.21 -52.46
C GLY A 242 -68.66 39.92 -53.69
N THR A 243 -69.78 40.61 -53.88
CA THR A 243 -70.82 40.27 -54.87
C THR A 243 -70.91 41.32 -55.98
N GLN A 244 -71.09 40.89 -57.23
CA GLN A 244 -71.25 41.77 -58.40
C GLN A 244 -72.72 42.17 -58.63
N TYR A 245 -72.96 43.46 -58.86
CA TYR A 245 -74.28 44.04 -59.15
C TYR A 245 -74.29 44.80 -60.49
N TRP A 246 -75.46 44.86 -61.11
CA TRP A 246 -75.78 45.63 -62.31
C TRP A 246 -76.89 46.65 -62.02
N LEU A 247 -76.79 47.84 -62.59
CA LEU A 247 -77.74 48.96 -62.45
C LEU A 247 -78.20 49.47 -63.83
N GLY A 248 -79.49 49.76 -63.98
CA GLY A 248 -80.05 50.44 -65.16
C GLY A 248 -80.98 51.61 -64.80
N LEU A 249 -81.05 52.61 -65.69
CA LEU A 249 -81.78 53.89 -65.52
C LEU A 249 -82.81 54.12 -66.65
N SER A 250 -83.93 54.79 -66.35
CA SER A 250 -84.93 55.25 -67.35
C SER A 250 -85.67 56.51 -66.88
N ALA A 251 -86.28 57.26 -67.79
CA ALA A 251 -86.97 58.53 -67.55
C ALA A 251 -88.40 58.55 -68.12
N VAL A 252 -89.35 59.23 -67.46
CA VAL A 252 -90.79 59.24 -67.82
C VAL A 252 -91.41 60.64 -67.64
N ALA A 253 -92.26 61.06 -68.59
CA ALA A 253 -93.16 62.21 -68.47
C ALA A 253 -94.44 62.02 -69.30
N GLY A 254 -95.61 62.20 -68.68
CA GLY A 254 -96.90 61.94 -69.32
C GLY A 254 -96.96 60.50 -69.89
N PRO A 255 -97.41 60.30 -71.15
CA PRO A 255 -97.41 59.00 -71.81
C PRO A 255 -96.03 58.59 -72.38
N TYR A 256 -94.99 59.42 -72.27
CA TYR A 256 -93.70 59.20 -72.89
C TYR A 256 -92.65 58.62 -71.91
N THR A 257 -91.96 57.57 -72.34
CA THR A 257 -90.90 56.87 -71.58
C THR A 257 -89.63 56.77 -72.42
N ALA A 258 -88.47 56.99 -71.80
CA ALA A 258 -87.17 57.06 -72.46
C ALA A 258 -86.12 56.22 -71.67
N VAL A 259 -85.40 55.33 -72.35
CA VAL A 259 -84.48 54.35 -71.72
C VAL A 259 -83.06 54.92 -71.62
N GLY A 260 -82.40 54.72 -70.48
CA GLY A 260 -81.08 55.27 -70.17
C GLY A 260 -79.94 54.24 -70.03
N PRO A 261 -78.75 54.70 -69.60
CA PRO A 261 -77.53 53.88 -69.51
C PRO A 261 -77.56 52.84 -68.38
N ASN A 262 -76.56 51.95 -68.38
CA ASN A 262 -76.33 50.92 -67.36
C ASN A 262 -74.89 50.91 -66.82
N ALA A 263 -74.65 50.24 -65.68
CA ALA A 263 -73.35 50.14 -65.02
C ALA A 263 -73.23 48.86 -64.15
N THR A 264 -72.01 48.41 -63.84
CA THR A 264 -71.75 47.24 -62.96
C THR A 264 -70.61 47.49 -61.97
N ALA A 265 -70.70 46.96 -60.75
CA ALA A 265 -69.65 47.03 -59.73
C ALA A 265 -69.70 45.84 -58.75
N TRP A 266 -68.58 45.58 -58.06
CA TRP A 266 -68.46 44.59 -56.97
C TRP A 266 -68.50 45.28 -55.60
N THR A 267 -69.09 44.67 -54.59
CA THR A 267 -68.88 45.04 -53.17
C THR A 267 -67.55 44.48 -52.65
N TYR A 268 -66.99 45.07 -51.59
CA TYR A 268 -65.75 44.56 -51.00
C TYR A 268 -65.95 43.18 -50.32
N PRO A 269 -64.98 42.25 -50.39
CA PRO A 269 -65.00 41.02 -49.60
C PRO A 269 -64.70 41.28 -48.11
N VAL A 270 -65.06 40.32 -47.26
CA VAL A 270 -64.75 40.33 -45.82
C VAL A 270 -63.52 39.46 -45.55
N SER A 271 -62.64 39.87 -44.62
CA SER A 271 -61.44 39.11 -44.27
C SER A 271 -61.76 37.84 -43.44
N PRO A 272 -60.98 36.75 -43.61
CA PRO A 272 -61.18 35.52 -42.84
C PRO A 272 -61.01 35.71 -41.32
N GLY A 273 -61.81 34.97 -40.54
CA GLY A 273 -61.73 34.95 -39.08
C GLY A 273 -60.83 33.83 -38.54
N ASN A 274 -60.47 33.89 -37.25
CA ASN A 274 -59.81 32.81 -36.49
C ASN A 274 -58.64 32.11 -37.21
N VAL A 275 -57.72 32.88 -37.81
CA VAL A 275 -56.52 32.31 -38.42
C VAL A 275 -55.61 31.72 -37.34
N THR A 276 -55.40 30.41 -37.41
CA THR A 276 -54.50 29.65 -36.53
C THR A 276 -53.47 28.91 -37.37
N LEU A 277 -52.28 28.69 -36.78
CA LEU A 277 -51.20 27.91 -37.36
C LEU A 277 -50.71 26.96 -36.26
N SER A 278 -50.70 25.65 -36.54
CA SER A 278 -50.27 24.62 -35.58
C SER A 278 -49.31 23.63 -36.24
N SER A 279 -48.43 23.04 -35.43
CA SER A 279 -47.63 21.89 -35.87
C SER A 279 -48.51 20.64 -36.00
N THR A 280 -48.19 19.84 -37.01
CA THR A 280 -48.77 18.50 -37.23
C THR A 280 -47.88 17.43 -36.59
N GLU A 281 -48.29 16.16 -36.61
CA GLU A 281 -47.48 15.03 -36.13
C GLU A 281 -46.17 14.85 -36.93
N GLU A 282 -46.16 15.20 -38.22
CA GLU A 282 -44.95 15.29 -39.05
C GLU A 282 -44.07 16.48 -38.60
N GLN A 283 -42.80 16.20 -38.27
CA GLN A 283 -41.85 17.16 -37.70
C GLN A 283 -41.51 18.36 -38.62
N SER A 284 -41.83 18.28 -39.91
CA SER A 284 -41.51 19.27 -40.95
C SER A 284 -42.75 19.89 -41.60
N SER A 285 -43.91 19.88 -40.92
CA SER A 285 -45.14 20.49 -41.43
C SER A 285 -45.94 21.30 -40.41
N LEU A 286 -46.64 22.31 -40.95
CA LEU A 286 -47.54 23.19 -40.23
C LEU A 286 -48.88 23.24 -40.96
N GLN A 287 -49.99 23.24 -40.22
CA GLN A 287 -51.33 23.40 -40.75
C GLN A 287 -51.89 24.77 -40.39
N ALA A 288 -52.34 25.52 -41.39
CA ALA A 288 -53.07 26.76 -41.21
C ALA A 288 -54.57 26.49 -41.32
N HIS A 289 -55.37 27.09 -40.44
CA HIS A 289 -56.83 26.97 -40.41
C HIS A 289 -57.49 28.34 -40.20
N TRP A 290 -58.65 28.57 -40.79
CA TRP A 290 -59.42 29.82 -40.69
C TRP A 290 -60.93 29.59 -40.79
N SER A 291 -61.70 30.52 -40.23
CA SER A 291 -63.16 30.57 -40.41
C SER A 291 -63.52 31.31 -41.70
N THR A 292 -64.39 30.69 -42.51
CA THR A 292 -64.93 31.25 -43.75
C THR A 292 -65.75 32.53 -43.46
N PRO A 293 -65.41 33.69 -44.06
CA PRO A 293 -66.12 34.94 -43.82
C PRO A 293 -67.45 34.98 -44.59
N ALA A 294 -68.35 35.89 -44.19
CA ALA A 294 -69.65 36.06 -44.82
C ALA A 294 -69.56 36.81 -46.16
N GLY A 295 -70.18 36.24 -47.21
CA GLY A 295 -70.25 36.80 -48.56
C GLY A 295 -69.55 35.92 -49.60
N GLU A 296 -69.58 36.38 -50.85
CA GLU A 296 -68.94 35.67 -51.96
C GLU A 296 -67.43 35.92 -52.00
N ARG A 297 -66.69 34.90 -52.43
CA ARG A 297 -65.23 34.89 -52.55
C ARG A 297 -64.83 33.84 -53.57
N GLU A 298 -63.85 34.16 -54.42
CA GLU A 298 -63.35 33.23 -55.44
C GLU A 298 -62.35 32.24 -54.85
N PHE A 299 -61.42 32.73 -54.03
CA PHE A 299 -60.40 31.92 -53.38
C PHE A 299 -59.77 32.66 -52.18
N TYR A 300 -59.04 31.92 -51.35
CA TYR A 300 -58.10 32.47 -50.38
C TYR A 300 -56.68 32.38 -50.93
N LEU A 301 -55.91 33.46 -50.79
CA LEU A 301 -54.47 33.46 -50.97
C LEU A 301 -53.81 33.26 -49.60
N VAL A 302 -53.08 32.15 -49.42
CA VAL A 302 -52.38 31.82 -48.18
C VAL A 302 -50.88 31.93 -48.38
N VAL A 303 -50.26 32.84 -47.63
CA VAL A 303 -48.83 33.14 -47.69
C VAL A 303 -48.15 32.70 -46.40
N LEU A 304 -47.11 31.88 -46.51
CA LEU A 304 -46.26 31.44 -45.40
C LEU A 304 -44.85 32.05 -45.54
N GLN A 305 -44.32 32.61 -44.44
CA GLN A 305 -42.99 33.24 -44.37
C GLN A 305 -42.18 32.64 -43.21
N GLU A 306 -40.88 32.40 -43.41
CA GLU A 306 -39.95 31.96 -42.35
C GLU A 306 -39.49 33.16 -41.52
N GLY A 307 -40.13 33.39 -40.37
CA GLY A 307 -39.99 34.63 -39.58
C GLY A 307 -40.92 35.76 -40.03
N GLU A 308 -40.76 36.93 -39.40
CA GLU A 308 -41.72 38.05 -39.50
C GLU A 308 -41.42 39.05 -40.65
N ASN A 309 -40.21 39.01 -41.22
CA ASN A 309 -39.74 39.96 -42.26
C ASN A 309 -39.10 39.27 -43.49
N SER A 310 -39.36 37.98 -43.70
CA SER A 310 -38.74 37.20 -44.78
C SER A 310 -39.60 37.17 -46.04
N ALA A 311 -38.96 36.89 -47.19
CA ALA A 311 -39.67 36.63 -48.43
C ALA A 311 -40.65 35.44 -48.27
N PRO A 312 -41.79 35.42 -49.00
CA PRO A 312 -42.78 34.36 -48.89
C PRO A 312 -42.20 33.00 -49.30
N THR A 313 -42.00 32.13 -48.32
CA THR A 313 -41.48 30.76 -48.46
C THR A 313 -42.46 29.87 -49.25
N ARG A 314 -43.77 30.08 -49.05
CA ARG A 314 -44.85 29.43 -49.80
C ARG A 314 -45.99 30.41 -50.04
N ASN A 315 -46.61 30.31 -51.21
CA ASN A 315 -47.78 31.10 -51.59
C ASN A 315 -48.75 30.16 -52.33
N ILE A 316 -49.92 29.91 -51.74
CA ILE A 316 -50.87 28.90 -52.20
C ILE A 316 -52.24 29.55 -52.39
N SER A 317 -52.83 29.39 -53.57
CA SER A 317 -54.25 29.64 -53.82
C SER A 317 -55.07 28.45 -53.32
N VAL A 318 -55.95 28.69 -52.36
CA VAL A 318 -56.84 27.71 -51.75
C VAL A 318 -58.28 28.08 -52.14
N ASP A 319 -59.05 27.11 -52.61
CA ASP A 319 -60.44 27.32 -53.03
C ASP A 319 -61.29 28.03 -51.96
N GLY A 320 -62.27 28.86 -52.37
CA GLY A 320 -63.10 29.65 -51.46
C GLY A 320 -63.90 28.83 -50.44
N ASP A 321 -64.21 27.56 -50.72
CA ASP A 321 -64.91 26.65 -49.82
C ASP A 321 -63.98 25.94 -48.80
N ASN A 322 -62.67 25.98 -49.01
CA ASN A 322 -61.70 25.35 -48.11
C ASN A 322 -61.33 26.27 -46.92
N SER A 323 -61.26 25.67 -45.73
CA SER A 323 -61.00 26.35 -44.44
C SER A 323 -59.62 26.05 -43.85
N HIS A 324 -58.76 25.31 -44.54
CA HIS A 324 -57.43 24.94 -44.07
C HIS A 324 -56.45 24.66 -45.23
N VAL A 325 -55.15 24.69 -44.93
CA VAL A 325 -54.09 24.18 -45.80
C VAL A 325 -52.91 23.67 -44.97
N THR A 326 -52.29 22.56 -45.40
CA THR A 326 -51.10 22.01 -44.75
C THR A 326 -49.86 22.29 -45.60
N PHE A 327 -48.80 22.78 -44.95
CA PHE A 327 -47.50 23.05 -45.57
C PHE A 327 -46.52 21.96 -45.16
N HIS A 328 -46.03 21.16 -46.13
CA HIS A 328 -45.02 20.12 -45.90
C HIS A 328 -43.63 20.54 -46.40
N GLY A 329 -42.58 19.91 -45.84
CA GLY A 329 -41.19 20.14 -46.25
C GLY A 329 -40.60 21.45 -45.72
N LEU A 330 -41.05 21.90 -44.54
CA LEU A 330 -40.53 23.06 -43.83
C LEU A 330 -39.27 22.72 -43.03
N SER A 331 -38.43 23.72 -42.77
CA SER A 331 -37.24 23.58 -41.94
C SER A 331 -37.64 23.25 -40.50
N PRO A 332 -37.13 22.17 -39.87
CA PRO A 332 -37.38 21.86 -38.46
C PRO A 332 -36.83 22.93 -37.51
N GLY A 333 -37.44 23.09 -36.34
CA GLY A 333 -37.01 24.03 -35.30
C GLY A 333 -37.05 25.52 -35.67
N LYS A 334 -37.91 25.92 -36.62
CA LYS A 334 -38.04 27.29 -37.14
C LYS A 334 -39.41 27.91 -36.90
N GLN A 335 -39.45 29.23 -36.71
CA GLN A 335 -40.68 29.99 -36.62
C GLN A 335 -41.18 30.37 -38.03
N TYR A 336 -42.46 30.13 -38.29
CA TYR A 336 -43.15 30.55 -39.50
C TYR A 336 -44.33 31.45 -39.16
N SER A 337 -44.62 32.41 -40.03
CA SER A 337 -45.82 33.26 -39.99
C SER A 337 -46.73 32.97 -41.18
N VAL A 338 -48.04 32.99 -40.98
CA VAL A 338 -49.04 32.76 -42.04
C VAL A 338 -50.04 33.92 -42.13
N GLN A 339 -50.32 34.34 -43.36
CA GLN A 339 -51.35 35.32 -43.69
C GLN A 339 -52.35 34.74 -44.70
N VAL A 340 -53.64 34.80 -44.37
CA VAL A 340 -54.76 34.36 -45.23
C VAL A 340 -55.46 35.60 -45.78
N THR A 341 -55.73 35.65 -47.08
CA THR A 341 -56.38 36.77 -47.77
C THR A 341 -57.54 36.31 -48.62
N ALA A 342 -58.77 36.75 -48.33
CA ALA A 342 -59.93 36.50 -49.19
C ALA A 342 -59.88 37.40 -50.44
N VAL A 343 -60.24 36.84 -51.60
CA VAL A 343 -60.26 37.55 -52.90
C VAL A 343 -61.65 37.45 -53.54
N ALA A 344 -62.17 38.58 -54.00
CA ALA A 344 -63.39 38.66 -54.81
C ALA A 344 -63.22 39.76 -55.88
N GLY A 345 -63.22 39.36 -57.15
CA GLY A 345 -62.88 40.21 -58.28
C GLY A 345 -61.53 40.94 -58.07
N PRO A 346 -61.48 42.27 -58.26
CA PRO A 346 -60.25 43.05 -58.08
C PRO A 346 -59.89 43.30 -56.60
N TYR A 347 -60.75 42.92 -55.64
CA TYR A 347 -60.63 43.32 -54.24
C TYR A 347 -60.11 42.18 -53.35
N ARG A 348 -59.35 42.55 -52.32
CA ARG A 348 -58.66 41.63 -51.40
C ARG A 348 -58.85 42.07 -49.96
N ALA A 349 -59.08 41.12 -49.06
CA ALA A 349 -59.22 41.36 -47.62
C ALA A 349 -58.35 40.38 -46.81
N SER A 350 -57.24 40.87 -46.27
CA SER A 350 -56.26 40.08 -45.50
C SER A 350 -56.65 39.97 -44.03
N ALA A 351 -56.49 38.78 -43.45
CA ALA A 351 -56.56 38.56 -42.02
C ALA A 351 -55.25 38.96 -41.31
N ARG A 352 -55.29 39.00 -39.97
CA ARG A 352 -54.10 39.22 -39.12
C ARG A 352 -53.15 38.01 -39.24
N SER A 353 -51.85 38.27 -39.37
CA SER A 353 -50.82 37.22 -39.38
C SER A 353 -50.73 36.53 -38.02
N THR A 354 -50.48 35.22 -38.03
CA THR A 354 -50.25 34.39 -36.84
C THR A 354 -48.99 33.55 -37.02
N THR A 355 -48.35 33.13 -35.93
CA THR A 355 -47.05 32.43 -35.99
C THR A 355 -47.04 31.14 -35.19
N ALA A 356 -46.23 30.18 -35.63
CA ALA A 356 -45.97 28.91 -34.95
C ALA A 356 -44.56 28.40 -35.25
N TRP A 357 -44.13 27.39 -34.50
CA TRP A 357 -42.82 26.75 -34.63
C TRP A 357 -42.96 25.33 -35.15
N THR A 358 -42.06 24.91 -36.05
CA THR A 358 -41.86 23.48 -36.38
C THR A 358 -41.13 22.76 -35.26
N TYR A 359 -41.34 21.44 -35.12
CA TYR A 359 -40.65 20.65 -34.11
C TYR A 359 -39.12 20.66 -34.34
N PRO A 360 -38.29 20.80 -33.28
CA PRO A 360 -36.84 20.71 -33.42
C PRO A 360 -36.38 19.26 -33.62
N LEU A 361 -35.26 19.07 -34.31
CA LEU A 361 -34.67 17.74 -34.49
C LEU A 361 -33.97 17.26 -33.21
N THR A 362 -33.93 15.94 -33.00
CA THR A 362 -33.05 15.32 -32.00
C THR A 362 -31.59 15.53 -32.39
N PRO A 363 -30.68 15.81 -31.44
CA PRO A 363 -29.25 15.78 -31.71
C PRO A 363 -28.80 14.41 -32.25
N SER A 364 -27.70 14.40 -32.99
CA SER A 364 -26.98 13.18 -33.38
C SER A 364 -25.54 13.24 -32.88
N GLY A 365 -24.78 12.16 -33.05
CA GLY A 365 -23.35 12.13 -32.71
C GLY A 365 -23.04 12.29 -31.21
N VAL A 366 -24.04 12.17 -30.32
CA VAL A 366 -23.88 12.41 -28.89
C VAL A 366 -22.83 11.46 -28.30
N SER A 367 -21.77 12.06 -27.77
CA SER A 367 -20.67 11.37 -27.11
C SER A 367 -20.34 12.03 -25.77
N LEU A 368 -19.84 11.24 -24.82
CA LEU A 368 -19.45 11.69 -23.49
C LEU A 368 -18.07 11.12 -23.18
N SER A 369 -17.07 11.98 -23.02
CA SER A 369 -15.66 11.60 -22.83
C SER A 369 -15.09 12.20 -21.55
N SER A 370 -14.32 11.41 -20.80
CA SER A 370 -13.67 11.85 -19.56
C SER A 370 -12.29 12.51 -19.77
N GLN A 371 -11.70 12.42 -20.96
CA GLN A 371 -10.42 13.07 -21.32
C GLN A 371 -9.31 12.97 -20.23
N GLU A 372 -9.12 11.77 -19.67
CA GLU A 372 -8.15 11.49 -18.58
C GLU A 372 -8.38 12.26 -17.27
N SER A 373 -9.50 12.97 -17.15
CA SER A 373 -9.86 13.75 -15.96
C SER A 373 -10.73 12.97 -14.98
N PRO A 374 -10.42 13.01 -13.67
CA PRO A 374 -11.28 12.47 -12.63
C PRO A 374 -12.43 13.45 -12.24
N TYR A 375 -12.36 14.72 -12.62
CA TYR A 375 -13.31 15.76 -12.16
C TYR A 375 -14.16 16.37 -13.27
N SER A 376 -14.04 15.91 -14.52
CA SER A 376 -14.78 16.47 -15.65
C SER A 376 -15.20 15.45 -16.69
N LEU A 377 -16.30 15.77 -17.38
CA LEU A 377 -16.77 15.07 -18.57
C LEU A 377 -17.04 16.10 -19.67
N LEU A 378 -16.47 15.88 -20.85
CA LEU A 378 -16.81 16.59 -22.07
C LEU A 378 -17.96 15.86 -22.76
N ALA A 379 -19.12 16.50 -22.81
CA ALA A 379 -20.21 16.10 -23.70
C ALA A 379 -20.04 16.79 -25.05
N SER A 380 -20.30 16.09 -26.16
CA SER A 380 -20.32 16.67 -27.50
C SER A 380 -21.40 16.03 -28.37
N TRP A 381 -21.91 16.77 -29.34
CA TRP A 381 -23.01 16.38 -30.23
C TRP A 381 -22.96 17.17 -31.55
N ASP A 382 -23.60 16.64 -32.60
CA ASP A 382 -23.73 17.32 -33.89
C ASP A 382 -24.73 18.50 -33.80
N GLU A 383 -24.56 19.54 -34.63
CA GLU A 383 -25.51 20.66 -34.61
C GLU A 383 -26.90 20.23 -35.12
N ALA A 384 -27.90 20.33 -34.26
CA ALA A 384 -29.30 20.04 -34.55
C ALA A 384 -30.10 21.32 -34.89
N ALA A 385 -31.20 21.13 -35.63
CA ALA A 385 -32.09 22.23 -36.01
C ALA A 385 -32.99 22.68 -34.84
N GLY A 386 -32.67 23.85 -34.27
CA GLY A 386 -33.42 24.54 -33.22
C GLY A 386 -32.69 25.81 -32.73
N GLU A 387 -33.21 26.44 -31.68
CA GLU A 387 -32.71 27.70 -31.09
C GLU A 387 -31.72 27.50 -29.92
N GLY A 388 -31.60 26.27 -29.41
CA GLY A 388 -30.65 25.93 -28.35
C GLY A 388 -30.78 24.49 -27.87
N TYR A 389 -30.04 24.17 -26.81
CA TYR A 389 -30.01 22.85 -26.20
C TYR A 389 -30.34 22.93 -24.70
N VAL A 390 -31.09 21.94 -24.23
CA VAL A 390 -31.22 21.64 -22.80
C VAL A 390 -30.38 20.40 -22.51
N LEU A 391 -29.45 20.57 -21.58
CA LEU A 391 -28.50 19.57 -21.15
C LEU A 391 -28.84 19.15 -19.71
N ALA A 392 -28.88 17.86 -19.43
CA ALA A 392 -28.98 17.34 -18.07
C ALA A 392 -27.85 16.35 -17.81
N LEU A 393 -27.14 16.54 -16.70
CA LEU A 393 -26.18 15.56 -16.19
C LEU A 393 -26.57 15.17 -14.78
N SER A 394 -26.67 13.87 -14.52
CA SER A 394 -26.87 13.29 -13.18
C SER A 394 -25.92 12.12 -12.93
N PRO A 395 -25.47 11.89 -11.69
CA PRO A 395 -25.14 10.54 -11.27
C PRO A 395 -26.38 9.67 -11.43
N VAL A 396 -26.23 8.41 -11.85
CA VAL A 396 -27.38 7.51 -12.15
C VAL A 396 -28.41 7.38 -11.00
N GLU A 397 -28.01 7.69 -9.77
CA GLU A 397 -28.80 7.54 -8.54
C GLU A 397 -29.28 8.89 -7.92
N GLN A 398 -29.03 10.04 -8.55
CA GLN A 398 -29.25 11.38 -7.93
C GLN A 398 -29.87 12.42 -8.89
N PRO A 399 -30.48 13.51 -8.37
CA PRO A 399 -31.19 14.50 -9.20
C PRO A 399 -30.29 15.23 -10.22
N THR A 400 -30.89 15.61 -11.34
CA THR A 400 -30.23 16.21 -12.50
C THR A 400 -29.81 17.65 -12.30
N LYS A 401 -28.60 17.98 -12.76
CA LYS A 401 -28.15 19.35 -12.97
C LYS A 401 -28.49 19.78 -14.39
N ASN A 402 -29.58 20.53 -14.53
CA ASN A 402 -30.02 21.06 -15.82
C ASN A 402 -29.18 22.30 -16.20
N SER A 403 -28.90 22.46 -17.49
CA SER A 403 -28.17 23.60 -18.05
C SER A 403 -28.73 23.91 -19.44
N SER A 404 -29.05 25.17 -19.71
CA SER A 404 -29.50 25.63 -21.03
C SER A 404 -28.33 26.26 -21.78
N LEU A 405 -28.24 25.97 -23.07
CA LEU A 405 -27.16 26.45 -23.94
C LEU A 405 -27.75 27.03 -25.22
N LEU A 406 -27.23 28.18 -25.67
CA LEU A 406 -27.69 28.84 -26.89
C LEU A 406 -27.21 28.08 -28.14
N ARG A 407 -27.87 28.32 -29.27
CA ARG A 407 -27.48 27.77 -30.57
C ARG A 407 -26.01 28.04 -30.91
N GLY A 408 -25.36 27.06 -31.56
CA GLY A 408 -23.97 27.13 -32.03
C GLY A 408 -22.95 26.43 -31.14
N ALA A 409 -23.33 25.99 -29.94
CA ALA A 409 -22.49 25.14 -29.10
C ALA A 409 -22.77 23.65 -29.37
N THR A 410 -21.74 22.93 -29.80
CA THR A 410 -21.73 21.48 -30.09
C THR A 410 -21.01 20.66 -29.01
N SER A 411 -20.56 21.31 -27.94
CA SER A 411 -19.93 20.64 -26.80
C SER A 411 -20.07 21.43 -25.51
N PHE A 412 -20.00 20.75 -24.38
CA PHE A 412 -20.04 21.34 -23.05
C PHE A 412 -19.23 20.49 -22.05
N THR A 413 -18.32 21.14 -21.31
CA THR A 413 -17.51 20.48 -20.29
C THR A 413 -18.13 20.67 -18.92
N TYR A 414 -18.62 19.59 -18.32
CA TYR A 414 -18.99 19.58 -16.91
C TYR A 414 -17.74 19.44 -16.05
N THR A 415 -17.59 20.31 -15.05
CA THR A 415 -16.46 20.31 -14.10
C THR A 415 -16.95 20.21 -12.66
N GLY A 416 -16.06 19.79 -11.74
CA GLY A 416 -16.41 19.58 -10.34
C GLY A 416 -17.22 18.30 -10.08
N LEU A 417 -17.08 17.30 -10.96
CA LEU A 417 -17.74 16.01 -10.83
C LEU A 417 -17.01 15.10 -9.82
N CYS A 418 -17.71 14.09 -9.30
CA CYS A 418 -17.15 13.08 -8.42
C CYS A 418 -16.27 12.09 -9.23
N PRO A 419 -15.04 11.80 -8.80
CA PRO A 419 -14.19 10.78 -9.43
C PRO A 419 -14.75 9.37 -9.37
N GLY A 420 -14.47 8.58 -10.41
CA GLY A 420 -14.88 7.17 -10.52
C GLY A 420 -16.39 6.91 -10.46
N THR A 421 -17.22 7.91 -10.79
CA THR A 421 -18.68 7.84 -10.73
C THR A 421 -19.26 7.72 -12.15
N LEU A 422 -20.31 6.90 -12.30
CA LEU A 422 -21.07 6.77 -13.54
C LEU A 422 -22.09 7.91 -13.65
N TYR A 423 -21.94 8.73 -14.68
CA TYR A 423 -22.87 9.81 -15.01
C TYR A 423 -23.73 9.45 -16.22
N SER A 424 -24.99 9.84 -16.16
CA SER A 424 -25.93 9.86 -17.29
C SER A 424 -26.03 11.28 -17.82
N PHE A 425 -25.78 11.46 -19.11
CA PHE A 425 -25.94 12.71 -19.85
C PHE A 425 -27.14 12.60 -20.78
N GLU A 426 -27.96 13.64 -20.81
CA GLU A 426 -29.09 13.81 -21.71
C GLU A 426 -29.00 15.15 -22.41
N VAL A 427 -29.28 15.17 -23.71
CA VAL A 427 -29.43 16.40 -24.50
C VAL A 427 -30.71 16.38 -25.34
N SER A 428 -31.45 17.48 -25.26
CA SER A 428 -32.62 17.79 -26.09
C SER A 428 -32.41 19.12 -26.79
N THR A 429 -32.88 19.24 -28.04
CA THR A 429 -32.90 20.50 -28.77
C THR A 429 -34.20 21.25 -28.45
N MET A 430 -34.15 22.57 -28.34
CA MET A 430 -35.27 23.45 -28.02
C MET A 430 -35.57 24.40 -29.20
N ALA A 431 -36.84 24.59 -29.52
CA ALA A 431 -37.32 25.61 -30.45
C ALA A 431 -38.67 26.17 -29.98
N GLY A 432 -38.68 27.43 -29.52
CA GLY A 432 -39.84 28.02 -28.86
C GLY A 432 -40.30 27.18 -27.65
N PRO A 433 -41.59 26.81 -27.56
CA PRO A 433 -42.11 25.98 -26.46
C PRO A 433 -41.83 24.47 -26.64
N TYR A 434 -41.26 24.04 -27.77
CA TYR A 434 -41.07 22.63 -28.11
C TYR A 434 -39.66 22.15 -27.79
N THR A 435 -39.57 20.92 -27.26
CA THR A 435 -38.32 20.19 -27.05
C THR A 435 -38.34 18.86 -27.81
N SER A 436 -37.20 18.46 -28.38
CA SER A 436 -37.05 17.14 -28.99
C SER A 436 -36.80 16.06 -27.93
N SER A 437 -37.07 14.80 -28.27
CA SER A 437 -36.85 13.66 -27.35
C SER A 437 -35.37 13.57 -26.94
N PRO A 438 -35.06 13.40 -25.65
CA PRO A 438 -33.68 13.44 -25.16
C PRO A 438 -32.87 12.24 -25.66
N GLN A 439 -31.66 12.49 -26.14
CA GLN A 439 -30.68 11.43 -26.39
C GLN A 439 -29.84 11.20 -25.13
N ARG A 440 -29.89 9.98 -24.58
CA ARG A 440 -29.17 9.58 -23.36
C ARG A 440 -27.91 8.78 -23.66
N ILE A 441 -26.80 9.12 -23.01
CA ILE A 441 -25.56 8.33 -22.97
C ILE A 441 -24.99 8.29 -21.55
N THR A 442 -24.24 7.26 -21.20
CA THR A 442 -23.59 7.13 -19.88
C THR A 442 -22.08 6.96 -20.01
N ASN A 443 -21.30 7.60 -19.14
CA ASN A 443 -19.87 7.33 -19.03
C ASN A 443 -19.33 7.61 -17.61
N TRP A 444 -18.18 7.02 -17.30
CA TRP A 444 -17.48 7.15 -16.01
C TRP A 444 -16.46 8.30 -16.04
N THR A 445 -16.35 9.04 -14.93
CA THR A 445 -15.16 9.85 -14.63
C THR A 445 -13.98 8.95 -14.27
N TYR A 446 -12.73 9.42 -14.47
CA TYR A 446 -11.56 8.63 -14.05
C TYR A 446 -11.55 8.42 -12.53
N PRO A 447 -11.17 7.23 -12.03
CA PRO A 447 -11.03 6.98 -10.60
C PRO A 447 -9.71 7.53 -10.06
N LEU A 448 -9.72 8.03 -8.82
CA LEU A 448 -8.50 8.41 -8.11
C LEU A 448 -7.69 7.18 -7.68
N PRO A 449 -6.34 7.27 -7.60
CA PRO A 449 -5.50 6.19 -7.08
C PRO A 449 -5.69 6.01 -5.58
N VAL A 450 -5.46 4.79 -5.09
CA VAL A 450 -5.58 4.45 -3.66
C VAL A 450 -4.72 5.33 -2.75
N GLU A 451 -5.26 5.68 -1.58
CA GLU A 451 -4.54 6.42 -0.54
C GLU A 451 -3.83 5.46 0.41
N GLN A 452 -2.73 5.92 1.04
CA GLN A 452 -1.99 5.18 2.06
C GLN A 452 -1.68 3.72 1.68
N LEU A 453 -1.35 3.45 0.41
CA LEU A 453 -0.91 2.11 -0.02
C LEU A 453 0.38 1.73 0.73
N THR A 454 0.28 0.70 1.55
CA THR A 454 1.39 0.07 2.25
C THR A 454 1.51 -1.40 1.86
N LEU A 455 2.73 -1.90 1.92
CA LEU A 455 3.06 -3.32 1.77
C LEU A 455 3.90 -3.67 3.00
N SER A 456 3.53 -4.72 3.72
CA SER A 456 4.15 -5.09 4.99
C SER A 456 4.19 -6.60 5.18
N ASN A 457 5.34 -7.13 5.60
CA ASN A 457 5.49 -8.56 5.91
C ASN A 457 4.90 -9.00 7.26
N HIS A 458 4.63 -8.08 8.19
CA HIS A 458 4.17 -8.39 9.56
C HIS A 458 5.02 -9.44 10.33
N GLY A 459 6.28 -9.65 9.94
CA GLY A 459 7.15 -10.71 10.46
C GLY A 459 7.07 -12.06 9.73
N HIS A 460 6.20 -12.21 8.73
CA HIS A 460 6.06 -13.41 7.93
C HIS A 460 7.15 -13.52 6.86
N SER A 461 7.67 -14.73 6.68
CA SER A 461 8.80 -14.98 5.76
C SER A 461 8.39 -15.34 4.35
N THR A 462 7.16 -15.83 4.15
CA THR A 462 6.65 -16.26 2.84
C THR A 462 5.45 -15.45 2.37
N SER A 463 5.12 -14.34 3.04
CA SER A 463 3.98 -13.51 2.66
C SER A 463 4.16 -12.02 2.89
N LEU A 464 3.37 -11.26 2.15
CA LEU A 464 3.26 -9.81 2.23
C LEU A 464 1.78 -9.42 2.24
N GLU A 465 1.37 -8.63 3.23
CA GLU A 465 0.06 -8.00 3.25
C GLU A 465 0.16 -6.63 2.58
N ALA A 466 -0.64 -6.42 1.55
CA ALA A 466 -0.92 -5.10 1.01
C ALA A 466 -2.12 -4.53 1.74
N SER A 467 -2.07 -3.26 2.17
CA SER A 467 -3.23 -2.56 2.70
C SER A 467 -3.30 -1.13 2.16
N TRP A 468 -4.52 -0.62 2.00
CA TRP A 468 -4.77 0.70 1.41
C TRP A 468 -6.05 1.33 1.95
N ARG A 469 -6.10 2.66 1.93
CA ARG A 469 -7.34 3.40 2.11
C ARG A 469 -8.03 3.62 0.76
N PRO A 470 -9.34 3.36 0.67
CA PRO A 470 -10.11 3.73 -0.51
C PRO A 470 -10.09 5.24 -0.74
N ALA A 471 -9.76 5.66 -1.96
CA ALA A 471 -9.83 7.06 -2.36
C ALA A 471 -11.28 7.60 -2.35
N PRO A 472 -11.47 8.92 -2.14
CA PRO A 472 -12.78 9.55 -2.22
C PRO A 472 -13.33 9.51 -3.66
N GLY A 473 -14.51 8.96 -3.83
CA GLY A 473 -15.16 8.79 -5.14
C GLY A 473 -15.77 7.39 -5.34
N GLY A 474 -16.44 7.21 -6.47
CA GLY A 474 -16.95 5.93 -6.94
C GLY A 474 -15.82 5.00 -7.39
N ARG A 475 -16.12 3.70 -7.46
CA ARG A 475 -15.21 2.64 -7.90
C ARG A 475 -15.98 1.35 -8.13
N THR A 476 -15.41 0.47 -8.95
CA THR A 476 -15.94 -0.86 -9.28
C THR A 476 -15.06 -2.00 -8.75
N GLY A 477 -13.79 -1.71 -8.41
CA GLY A 477 -12.87 -2.65 -7.78
C GLY A 477 -11.43 -2.15 -7.82
N TYR A 478 -10.49 -3.04 -7.49
CA TYR A 478 -9.06 -2.78 -7.53
C TYR A 478 -8.32 -3.89 -8.27
N THR A 479 -7.25 -3.55 -8.99
CA THR A 479 -6.31 -4.53 -9.53
C THR A 479 -4.95 -4.32 -8.87
N ALA A 480 -4.40 -5.39 -8.30
CA ALA A 480 -3.15 -5.43 -7.57
C ALA A 480 -2.19 -6.42 -8.25
N THR A 481 -1.09 -5.91 -8.80
CA THR A 481 -0.04 -6.72 -9.45
C THR A 481 1.23 -6.67 -8.63
N LEU A 482 1.69 -7.83 -8.16
CA LEU A 482 2.93 -7.98 -7.40
C LEU A 482 4.06 -8.40 -8.35
N TRP A 483 5.15 -7.64 -8.31
CA TRP A 483 6.36 -7.84 -9.09
C TRP A 483 7.54 -8.18 -8.19
N GLU A 484 8.45 -9.02 -8.67
CA GLU A 484 9.78 -9.16 -8.09
C GLU A 484 10.61 -7.93 -8.49
N THR A 485 11.27 -7.27 -7.53
CA THR A 485 11.81 -5.92 -7.76
C THR A 485 13.09 -5.89 -8.63
N LYS A 486 13.95 -6.92 -8.59
CA LYS A 486 15.26 -6.92 -9.25
C LYS A 486 15.20 -7.28 -10.73
N PHE A 487 14.39 -8.28 -11.07
CA PHE A 487 14.22 -8.83 -12.41
C PHE A 487 12.93 -8.35 -13.10
N GLN A 488 12.06 -7.63 -12.39
CA GLN A 488 10.73 -7.20 -12.85
C GLN A 488 9.86 -8.36 -13.34
N GLU A 489 9.98 -9.53 -12.71
CA GLU A 489 9.13 -10.68 -13.01
C GLU A 489 7.75 -10.52 -12.34
N ARG A 490 6.67 -10.81 -13.08
CA ARG A 490 5.30 -10.70 -12.55
C ARG A 490 4.94 -11.94 -11.75
N VAL A 491 4.89 -11.79 -10.42
CA VAL A 491 4.68 -12.89 -9.46
C VAL A 491 3.19 -13.23 -9.32
N ARG A 492 2.34 -12.22 -9.08
CA ARG A 492 0.89 -12.39 -8.93
C ARG A 492 0.15 -11.20 -9.53
N ASN A 493 -1.08 -11.44 -9.98
CA ASN A 493 -2.03 -10.41 -10.34
C ASN A 493 -3.41 -10.79 -9.79
N VAL A 494 -4.03 -9.90 -9.03
CA VAL A 494 -5.30 -10.16 -8.32
C VAL A 494 -6.24 -8.98 -8.53
N THR A 495 -7.49 -9.27 -8.85
CA THR A 495 -8.59 -8.30 -8.91
C THR A 495 -9.51 -8.50 -7.72
N VAL A 496 -9.69 -7.46 -6.89
CA VAL A 496 -10.53 -7.51 -5.68
C VAL A 496 -11.69 -6.52 -5.76
N GLY A 497 -12.80 -6.84 -5.07
CA GLY A 497 -14.01 -6.03 -5.08
C GLY A 497 -13.94 -4.76 -4.23
N ILE A 498 -14.96 -3.90 -4.34
CA ILE A 498 -15.01 -2.56 -3.73
C ILE A 498 -14.87 -2.51 -2.19
N ASN A 499 -15.16 -3.62 -1.51
CA ASN A 499 -15.15 -3.74 -0.04
C ASN A 499 -13.79 -4.17 0.53
N TRP A 500 -12.82 -4.52 -0.32
CA TRP A 500 -11.50 -4.97 0.12
C TRP A 500 -10.58 -3.77 0.38
N THR A 501 -9.94 -3.75 1.55
CA THR A 501 -8.96 -2.74 1.98
C THR A 501 -7.55 -3.31 2.20
N ASN A 502 -7.41 -4.64 2.12
CA ASN A 502 -6.16 -5.36 2.20
C ASN A 502 -6.18 -6.61 1.29
N VAL A 503 -5.02 -7.16 0.95
CA VAL A 503 -4.89 -8.50 0.35
C VAL A 503 -3.53 -9.09 0.72
N THR A 504 -3.50 -10.37 1.09
CA THR A 504 -2.25 -11.09 1.36
C THR A 504 -1.76 -11.84 0.13
N PHE A 505 -0.45 -11.79 -0.10
CA PHE A 505 0.25 -12.57 -1.11
C PHE A 505 1.08 -13.64 -0.40
N GLU A 506 0.70 -14.91 -0.56
CA GLU A 506 1.39 -16.07 0.00
C GLU A 506 2.38 -16.70 -0.99
N ASP A 507 3.11 -17.73 -0.56
CA ASP A 507 4.08 -18.52 -1.33
C ASP A 507 5.26 -17.69 -1.90
N LEU A 508 5.62 -16.59 -1.24
CA LEU A 508 6.74 -15.74 -1.62
C LEU A 508 8.09 -16.27 -1.09
N VAL A 509 9.18 -15.88 -1.75
CA VAL A 509 10.54 -16.26 -1.37
C VAL A 509 11.01 -15.39 -0.19
N PRO A 510 11.53 -15.97 0.92
CA PRO A 510 12.01 -15.19 2.07
C PRO A 510 13.17 -14.24 1.75
N GLY A 511 13.21 -13.10 2.44
CA GLY A 511 14.24 -12.05 2.28
C GLY A 511 14.21 -11.30 0.93
N ARG A 512 13.30 -11.64 0.02
CA ARG A 512 13.23 -11.05 -1.32
C ARG A 512 12.39 -9.78 -1.32
N GLN A 513 12.81 -8.81 -2.15
CA GLN A 513 12.10 -7.55 -2.33
C GLN A 513 11.00 -7.68 -3.40
N TYR A 514 9.81 -7.17 -3.09
CA TYR A 514 8.70 -7.12 -4.01
C TYR A 514 8.15 -5.71 -4.16
N THR A 515 7.68 -5.39 -5.37
CA THR A 515 7.03 -4.14 -5.73
C THR A 515 5.58 -4.43 -6.05
N LEU A 516 4.67 -3.94 -5.21
CA LEU A 516 3.24 -3.91 -5.51
C LEU A 516 2.93 -2.71 -6.40
N GLN A 517 2.17 -2.95 -7.47
CA GLN A 517 1.53 -1.92 -8.28
C GLN A 517 0.00 -2.08 -8.16
N MET A 518 -0.69 -1.00 -7.82
CA MET A 518 -2.13 -0.99 -7.60
C MET A 518 -2.83 0.08 -8.42
N VAL A 519 -3.95 -0.30 -9.03
CA VAL A 519 -4.85 0.61 -9.78
C VAL A 519 -6.29 0.42 -9.32
N VAL A 520 -7.03 1.53 -9.24
CA VAL A 520 -8.48 1.55 -8.99
C VAL A 520 -9.20 1.46 -10.33
N MET A 521 -10.27 0.67 -10.37
CA MET A 521 -11.10 0.46 -11.56
C MET A 521 -12.43 1.20 -11.43
N ALA A 522 -12.85 1.92 -12.46
CA ALA A 522 -14.20 2.46 -12.61
C ALA A 522 -14.73 2.09 -14.02
N GLY A 523 -15.44 0.97 -14.11
CA GLY A 523 -15.78 0.35 -15.38
C GLY A 523 -14.49 -0.06 -16.13
N SER A 524 -14.32 0.43 -17.36
CA SER A 524 -13.11 0.23 -18.17
C SER A 524 -11.94 1.13 -17.76
N TYR A 525 -12.18 2.20 -17.00
CA TYR A 525 -11.16 3.21 -16.68
C TYR A 525 -10.29 2.78 -15.49
N ARG A 526 -9.01 3.15 -15.56
CA ARG A 526 -8.00 2.82 -14.56
C ARG A 526 -7.41 4.10 -13.97
N SER A 527 -7.19 4.12 -12.66
CA SER A 527 -6.42 5.20 -12.03
C SER A 527 -4.96 5.16 -12.49
N PRO A 528 -4.19 6.24 -12.30
CA PRO A 528 -2.74 6.17 -12.25
C PRO A 528 -2.27 5.06 -11.29
N VAL A 529 -1.13 4.44 -11.59
CA VAL A 529 -0.55 3.37 -10.77
C VAL A 529 -0.01 3.96 -9.46
N ARG A 530 -0.43 3.40 -8.32
CA ARG A 530 0.23 3.61 -7.04
C ARG A 530 1.12 2.42 -6.74
N SER A 531 2.36 2.66 -6.31
CA SER A 531 3.30 1.58 -5.96
C SER A 531 3.73 1.63 -4.50
N ALA A 532 3.96 0.45 -3.93
CA ALA A 532 4.59 0.25 -2.63
C ALA A 532 5.62 -0.89 -2.72
N THR A 533 6.71 -0.82 -1.95
CA THR A 533 7.81 -1.80 -1.98
C THR A 533 8.18 -2.23 -0.59
N ASP A 534 8.32 -3.54 -0.37
CA ASP A 534 8.80 -4.11 0.89
C ASP A 534 9.52 -5.44 0.63
N TRP A 535 10.20 -5.97 1.64
CA TRP A 535 10.85 -7.28 1.62
C TRP A 535 10.04 -8.29 2.43
N THR A 536 9.96 -9.55 1.98
CA THR A 536 9.55 -10.65 2.86
C THR A 536 10.53 -10.82 4.01
N TYR A 537 10.06 -11.24 5.18
CA TYR A 537 10.95 -11.38 6.34
C TYR A 537 11.98 -12.52 6.10
N PRO A 538 13.27 -12.33 6.40
CA PRO A 538 14.25 -13.40 6.19
C PRO A 538 14.02 -14.54 7.18
N LEU A 539 14.16 -15.79 6.71
CA LEU A 539 13.99 -16.97 7.57
C LEU A 539 15.24 -17.17 8.43
N ALA A 540 15.08 -17.41 9.74
CA ALA A 540 16.20 -17.63 10.65
C ALA A 540 17.05 -18.83 10.19
N PRO A 541 18.40 -18.73 10.23
CA PRO A 541 19.26 -19.83 9.80
C PRO A 541 19.08 -21.06 10.71
N THR A 542 18.94 -22.23 10.09
CA THR A 542 18.82 -23.53 10.76
C THR A 542 20.18 -24.21 10.91
N GLY A 543 20.22 -25.32 11.66
CA GLY A 543 21.45 -26.11 11.84
C GLY A 543 22.58 -25.36 12.56
N VAL A 544 22.27 -24.24 13.24
CA VAL A 544 23.28 -23.42 13.90
C VAL A 544 23.92 -24.20 15.03
N THR A 545 25.18 -24.56 14.81
CA THR A 545 25.99 -25.34 15.73
C THR A 545 27.29 -24.61 16.01
N LEU A 546 27.74 -24.72 17.25
CA LEU A 546 29.03 -24.20 17.71
C LEU A 546 29.82 -25.40 18.20
N THR A 547 31.02 -25.58 17.66
CA THR A 547 31.86 -26.75 17.92
C THR A 547 33.25 -26.32 18.32
N ASN A 548 33.92 -27.14 19.14
CA ASN A 548 35.28 -26.85 19.55
C ASN A 548 36.31 -27.27 18.49
N THR A 549 37.32 -26.43 18.24
CA THR A 549 38.43 -26.71 17.32
C THR A 549 39.44 -27.75 17.81
N ARG A 550 39.16 -28.43 18.93
CA ARG A 550 40.11 -29.21 19.76
C ARG A 550 41.32 -28.38 20.21
N ARG A 551 41.14 -27.06 20.36
CA ARG A 551 42.15 -26.11 20.83
C ARG A 551 41.54 -25.17 21.88
N PRO A 552 42.34 -24.65 22.83
CA PRO A 552 41.82 -23.81 23.92
C PRO A 552 41.41 -22.39 23.47
N LEU A 553 41.80 -21.95 22.27
CA LEU A 553 41.64 -20.56 21.80
C LEU A 553 40.64 -20.37 20.66
N GLY A 554 39.86 -21.38 20.26
CA GLY A 554 38.97 -21.24 19.11
C GLY A 554 37.78 -22.18 19.04
N LEU A 555 36.69 -21.65 18.48
CA LEU A 555 35.42 -22.35 18.25
C LEU A 555 34.99 -22.14 16.79
N SER A 556 34.47 -23.19 16.15
CA SER A 556 33.96 -23.15 14.78
C SER A 556 32.42 -23.19 14.80
N ALA A 557 31.83 -22.15 14.22
CA ALA A 557 30.41 -22.03 13.96
C ALA A 557 30.07 -22.63 12.59
N PHE A 558 28.95 -23.34 12.51
CA PHE A 558 28.38 -23.91 11.29
C PHE A 558 26.87 -23.65 11.26
N TRP A 559 26.31 -23.49 10.05
CA TRP A 559 24.87 -23.34 9.84
C TRP A 559 24.47 -23.82 8.44
N ASP A 560 23.19 -24.13 8.26
CA ASP A 560 22.67 -24.61 6.98
C ASP A 560 22.66 -23.49 5.91
N LYS A 561 22.50 -23.89 4.64
CA LYS A 561 22.20 -22.92 3.58
C LYS A 561 20.84 -22.29 3.88
N ALA A 562 20.80 -20.96 4.05
CA ALA A 562 19.56 -20.22 4.23
C ALA A 562 18.60 -20.40 3.04
N VAL A 563 17.30 -20.38 3.35
CA VAL A 563 16.21 -20.44 2.36
C VAL A 563 15.78 -19.02 2.01
N GLY A 564 15.79 -18.71 0.71
CA GLY A 564 15.49 -17.37 0.20
C GLY A 564 16.73 -16.53 -0.09
N ASP A 565 16.52 -15.23 -0.21
CA ASP A 565 17.55 -14.24 -0.51
C ASP A 565 18.18 -13.74 0.80
N VAL A 566 19.51 -13.61 0.81
CA VAL A 566 20.30 -13.14 1.96
C VAL A 566 21.34 -12.15 1.47
N ASP A 567 21.51 -11.04 2.19
CA ASP A 567 22.56 -10.06 1.93
C ASP A 567 23.83 -10.39 2.71
N GLN A 568 23.70 -10.76 4.00
CA GLN A 568 24.81 -11.13 4.88
C GLN A 568 24.33 -11.88 6.14
N PHE A 569 25.26 -12.55 6.83
CA PHE A 569 25.04 -13.06 8.19
C PHE A 569 25.87 -12.26 9.20
N GLN A 570 25.25 -11.85 10.31
CA GLN A 570 25.91 -11.30 11.49
C GLN A 570 25.99 -12.35 12.58
N LEU A 571 27.21 -12.76 12.93
CA LEU A 571 27.47 -13.66 14.04
C LEU A 571 27.78 -12.84 15.30
N HIS A 572 27.00 -13.05 16.35
CA HIS A 572 27.24 -12.51 17.68
C HIS A 572 27.69 -13.64 18.61
N LEU A 573 28.99 -13.69 18.90
CA LEU A 573 29.57 -14.59 19.90
C LEU A 573 29.85 -13.80 21.18
N TYR A 574 29.37 -14.26 22.32
CA TYR A 574 29.62 -13.62 23.62
C TYR A 574 29.71 -14.65 24.75
N SER A 575 30.23 -14.25 25.90
CA SER A 575 30.19 -15.06 27.13
C SER A 575 29.41 -14.34 28.23
N LYS A 576 28.78 -15.11 29.13
CA LYS A 576 28.13 -14.56 30.33
C LYS A 576 29.13 -14.27 31.46
N SER A 577 30.25 -14.99 31.50
CA SER A 577 31.27 -14.88 32.56
C SER A 577 32.46 -13.99 32.18
N HIS A 578 32.49 -13.48 30.94
CA HIS A 578 33.58 -12.66 30.44
C HIS A 578 33.01 -11.63 29.46
N LEU A 579 33.39 -10.36 29.58
CA LEU A 579 32.94 -9.26 28.72
C LEU A 579 33.44 -9.36 27.25
N ALA A 580 33.96 -10.53 26.84
CA ALA A 580 34.43 -10.76 25.49
C ALA A 580 33.24 -11.02 24.55
N GLN A 581 32.90 -10.02 23.75
CA GLN A 581 31.96 -10.11 22.64
C GLN A 581 32.71 -9.98 21.31
N ARG A 582 32.38 -10.83 20.34
CA ARG A 582 32.83 -10.76 18.94
C ARG A 582 31.60 -10.69 18.04
N ASN A 583 31.50 -9.58 17.31
CA ASN A 583 30.50 -9.38 16.28
C ASN A 583 31.21 -9.46 14.92
N VAL A 584 30.79 -10.36 14.04
CA VAL A 584 31.41 -10.54 12.72
C VAL A 584 30.31 -10.61 11.66
N SER A 585 30.43 -9.83 10.60
CA SER A 585 29.64 -10.00 9.38
C SER A 585 30.37 -10.90 8.39
N VAL A 586 29.63 -11.81 7.76
CA VAL A 586 30.12 -12.67 6.67
C VAL A 586 29.14 -12.61 5.49
N GLY A 587 29.67 -12.83 4.28
CA GLY A 587 28.88 -12.81 3.05
C GLY A 587 27.79 -13.90 2.99
N PRO A 588 26.83 -13.77 2.06
CA PRO A 588 25.60 -14.57 2.04
C PRO A 588 25.82 -16.04 1.64
N ASN A 589 26.97 -16.36 1.04
CA ASN A 589 27.35 -17.72 0.68
C ASN A 589 28.16 -18.46 1.77
N THR A 590 28.56 -17.77 2.84
CA THR A 590 29.34 -18.35 3.94
C THR A 590 28.45 -19.21 4.83
N ARG A 591 28.92 -20.42 5.16
CA ARG A 591 28.20 -21.42 6.01
C ARG A 591 28.95 -21.83 7.26
N ASN A 592 30.19 -21.38 7.40
CA ASN A 592 31.03 -21.64 8.55
C ASN A 592 31.90 -20.42 8.88
N PHE A 593 32.26 -20.28 10.15
CA PHE A 593 33.19 -19.26 10.59
C PHE A 593 33.96 -19.75 11.82
N THR A 594 35.27 -19.52 11.86
CA THR A 594 36.10 -19.92 13.00
C THR A 594 36.53 -18.70 13.80
N PHE A 595 36.05 -18.62 15.04
CA PHE A 595 36.49 -17.62 16.01
C PHE A 595 37.83 -18.06 16.60
N LEU A 596 38.83 -17.19 16.54
CA LEU A 596 40.16 -17.40 17.09
C LEU A 596 40.48 -16.34 18.15
N GLY A 597 41.44 -16.63 19.03
CA GLY A 597 41.82 -15.74 20.12
C GLY A 597 40.74 -15.61 21.20
N LEU A 598 39.99 -16.68 21.45
CA LEU A 598 39.03 -16.81 22.54
C LEU A 598 39.74 -17.19 23.86
N SER A 599 39.10 -16.92 24.99
CA SER A 599 39.63 -17.28 26.30
C SER A 599 39.44 -18.79 26.57
N PRO A 600 40.47 -19.52 27.06
CA PRO A 600 40.36 -20.93 27.44
C PRO A 600 39.41 -21.18 28.62
N GLY A 601 38.76 -22.35 28.64
CA GLY A 601 37.87 -22.81 29.72
C GLY A 601 36.53 -22.05 29.87
N ILE A 602 36.12 -21.27 28.86
CA ILE A 602 34.95 -20.39 28.92
C ILE A 602 33.82 -20.91 28.02
N GLN A 603 32.58 -20.88 28.53
CA GLN A 603 31.38 -21.09 27.72
C GLN A 603 31.07 -19.85 26.90
N TYR A 604 30.90 -20.04 25.59
CA TYR A 604 30.44 -19.02 24.66
C TYR A 604 29.06 -19.36 24.11
N PHE A 605 28.30 -18.30 23.83
CA PHE A 605 26.96 -18.31 23.25
C PHE A 605 27.06 -17.64 21.88
N LEU A 606 26.71 -18.37 20.83
CA LEU A 606 26.62 -17.88 19.46
C LEU A 606 25.16 -17.62 19.10
N LYS A 607 24.88 -16.45 18.53
CA LYS A 607 23.64 -16.13 17.84
C LYS A 607 23.97 -15.74 16.40
N VAL A 608 23.45 -16.46 15.42
CA VAL A 608 23.60 -16.12 14.00
C VAL A 608 22.35 -15.39 13.55
N THR A 609 22.52 -14.18 13.04
CA THR A 609 21.44 -13.33 12.53
C THR A 609 21.61 -13.20 11.02
N VAL A 610 20.57 -13.58 10.27
CA VAL A 610 20.50 -13.31 8.83
C VAL A 610 19.95 -11.91 8.59
N LEU A 611 20.44 -11.25 7.54
CA LEU A 611 20.00 -9.93 7.10
C LEU A 611 19.54 -9.98 5.64
N ALA A 612 18.38 -9.38 5.37
CA ALA A 612 17.87 -9.13 4.03
C ALA A 612 17.12 -7.79 4.03
N GLY A 613 17.65 -6.81 3.30
CA GLY A 613 17.18 -5.43 3.34
C GLY A 613 17.20 -4.86 4.78
N PRO A 614 16.11 -4.22 5.25
CA PRO A 614 16.04 -3.67 6.62
C PRO A 614 15.75 -4.73 7.69
N TYR A 615 15.36 -5.95 7.31
CA TYR A 615 14.91 -6.99 8.23
C TYR A 615 16.04 -7.93 8.65
N ARG A 616 15.91 -8.43 9.88
CA ARG A 616 16.86 -9.34 10.50
C ARG A 616 16.13 -10.42 11.27
N SER A 617 16.57 -11.66 11.09
CA SER A 617 16.02 -12.81 11.79
C SER A 617 17.15 -13.61 12.41
N SER A 618 16.95 -14.13 13.61
CA SER A 618 18.04 -14.73 14.40
C SER A 618 17.76 -16.17 14.77
N SER A 619 18.81 -16.98 14.73
CA SER A 619 18.79 -18.35 15.22
C SER A 619 18.53 -18.42 16.74
N HIS A 620 18.21 -19.62 17.19
CA HIS A 620 18.45 -20.03 18.58
C HIS A 620 19.94 -19.91 18.94
N PHE A 621 20.25 -19.85 20.23
CA PHE A 621 21.63 -19.79 20.70
C PHE A 621 22.28 -21.18 20.60
N ALA A 622 23.40 -21.28 19.88
CA ALA A 622 24.31 -22.42 19.99
C ALA A 622 25.33 -22.14 21.10
N THR A 623 25.70 -23.14 21.90
CA THR A 623 26.62 -22.96 23.02
C THR A 623 27.67 -24.04 23.08
N GLU A 624 28.92 -23.66 23.34
CA GLU A 624 30.05 -24.58 23.45
C GLU A 624 31.10 -23.99 24.39
N TRP A 625 31.90 -24.85 25.01
CA TRP A 625 33.01 -24.51 25.88
C TRP A 625 34.34 -24.56 25.11
N THR A 626 35.21 -23.58 25.31
CA THR A 626 36.63 -23.70 24.90
C THR A 626 37.34 -24.73 25.79
N TYR A 627 38.37 -25.43 25.28
CA TYR A 627 39.15 -26.35 26.13
C TYR A 627 39.83 -25.54 27.25
N PRO A 628 39.91 -26.07 28.48
CA PRO A 628 40.76 -25.48 29.51
C PRO A 628 42.23 -25.67 29.14
N LEU A 629 43.10 -24.77 29.60
CA LEU A 629 44.54 -24.98 29.45
C LEU A 629 45.02 -26.09 30.40
N ALA A 630 46.05 -26.82 29.95
CA ALA A 630 46.82 -27.71 30.81
C ALA A 630 47.55 -26.87 31.86
N LEU A 631 47.50 -27.29 33.13
CA LEU A 631 48.22 -26.57 34.19
C LEU A 631 49.74 -26.68 33.98
N ALA A 632 50.40 -25.53 34.06
CA ALA A 632 51.84 -25.41 33.94
C ALA A 632 52.56 -25.49 35.29
N ASN A 633 53.84 -25.87 35.24
CA ASN A 633 54.76 -25.88 36.39
C ASN A 633 54.23 -26.70 37.59
N VAL A 634 53.66 -27.88 37.31
CA VAL A 634 53.26 -28.82 38.37
C VAL A 634 54.51 -29.39 39.03
N SER A 635 54.71 -29.07 40.31
CA SER A 635 55.83 -29.56 41.10
C SER A 635 55.32 -30.36 42.31
N VAL A 636 56.06 -31.41 42.69
CA VAL A 636 55.73 -32.25 43.83
C VAL A 636 56.96 -32.34 44.73
N GLN A 637 56.77 -32.05 46.01
CA GLN A 637 57.80 -32.07 47.05
C GLN A 637 57.29 -32.89 48.25
N PRO A 638 58.16 -33.48 49.08
CA PRO A 638 57.74 -34.04 50.35
C PRO A 638 57.08 -32.97 51.24
N GLY A 639 56.04 -33.37 51.97
CA GLY A 639 55.36 -32.52 52.95
C GLY A 639 56.17 -32.34 54.24
N GLN A 640 55.53 -31.82 55.29
CA GLN A 640 56.19 -31.64 56.59
C GLN A 640 56.33 -32.97 57.34
N ARG A 641 55.44 -33.93 57.09
CA ARG A 641 55.52 -35.30 57.65
C ARG A 641 55.97 -36.32 56.59
N PRO A 642 56.60 -37.44 56.99
CA PRO A 642 56.98 -38.54 56.07
C PRO A 642 55.83 -39.18 55.29
N GLN A 643 54.57 -38.94 55.68
CA GLN A 643 53.35 -39.46 55.04
C GLN A 643 52.64 -38.42 54.15
N GLU A 644 53.32 -37.31 53.84
CA GLU A 644 52.74 -36.18 53.13
C GLU A 644 53.50 -35.85 51.83
N LEU A 645 52.75 -35.46 50.80
CA LEU A 645 53.29 -34.82 49.58
C LEU A 645 52.65 -33.45 49.40
N ARG A 646 53.47 -32.43 49.20
CA ARG A 646 53.06 -31.08 48.82
C ARG A 646 53.09 -30.96 47.30
N VAL A 647 51.97 -30.58 46.72
CA VAL A 647 51.77 -30.41 45.28
C VAL A 647 51.50 -28.94 45.00
N THR A 648 52.21 -28.33 44.07
CA THR A 648 52.01 -26.94 43.66
C THR A 648 51.93 -26.81 42.14
N TRP A 649 51.18 -25.82 41.65
CA TRP A 649 51.02 -25.54 40.22
C TRP A 649 50.70 -24.07 39.97
N VAL A 650 50.86 -23.62 38.72
CA VAL A 650 50.47 -22.26 38.31
C VAL A 650 49.11 -22.31 37.63
N GLU A 651 48.09 -21.63 38.20
CA GLU A 651 46.77 -21.53 37.57
C GLU A 651 46.90 -20.92 36.18
N SER A 652 46.42 -21.64 35.17
CA SER A 652 46.54 -21.27 33.76
C SER A 652 45.22 -21.52 33.04
N GLY A 653 44.60 -20.45 32.56
CA GLY A 653 43.50 -20.49 31.59
C GLY A 653 42.18 -21.15 32.04
N GLY A 654 41.46 -20.49 32.96
CA GLY A 654 39.99 -20.50 32.98
C GLY A 654 39.25 -21.80 33.34
N GLY A 655 39.96 -22.89 33.64
CA GLY A 655 39.35 -24.10 34.20
C GLY A 655 38.60 -23.77 35.50
N ARG A 656 37.41 -24.36 35.69
CA ARG A 656 36.59 -24.11 36.91
C ARG A 656 36.89 -25.11 38.02
N ASP A 657 37.18 -26.34 37.64
CA ASP A 657 37.47 -27.43 38.57
C ASP A 657 38.72 -28.18 38.08
N HIS A 658 39.57 -28.56 39.02
CA HIS A 658 40.75 -29.38 38.78
C HIS A 658 40.61 -30.70 39.54
N LEU A 659 40.88 -31.83 38.88
CA LEU A 659 40.93 -33.13 39.53
C LEU A 659 42.39 -33.56 39.66
N VAL A 660 42.90 -33.59 40.88
CA VAL A 660 44.25 -34.11 41.17
C VAL A 660 44.13 -35.63 41.32
N GLN A 661 44.71 -36.36 40.37
CA GLN A 661 44.76 -37.81 40.34
C GLN A 661 46.13 -38.28 40.83
N LEU A 662 46.15 -38.96 41.98
CA LEU A 662 47.33 -39.56 42.59
C LEU A 662 47.34 -41.06 42.31
N SER A 663 48.45 -41.55 41.76
CA SER A 663 48.70 -42.96 41.48
C SER A 663 50.04 -43.40 42.07
N VAL A 664 50.15 -44.69 42.41
CA VAL A 664 51.44 -45.30 42.76
C VAL A 664 52.27 -45.42 41.48
N ALA A 665 53.54 -45.02 41.51
CA ALA A 665 54.33 -44.86 40.30
C ALA A 665 54.65 -46.19 39.59
N GLU A 666 54.78 -47.26 40.35
CA GLU A 666 55.18 -48.60 39.87
C GLU A 666 54.00 -49.37 39.26
N SER A 667 52.83 -49.33 39.90
CA SER A 667 51.63 -50.07 39.48
C SER A 667 50.67 -49.26 38.61
N LEU A 668 50.85 -47.93 38.55
CA LEU A 668 49.91 -46.96 37.98
C LEU A 668 48.49 -47.01 38.60
N SER A 669 48.32 -47.70 39.73
CA SER A 669 47.03 -47.78 40.41
C SER A 669 46.67 -46.43 41.02
N ILE A 670 45.53 -45.87 40.62
CA ILE A 670 44.97 -44.65 41.20
C ILE A 670 44.56 -44.95 42.64
N ILE A 671 45.14 -44.20 43.59
CA ILE A 671 44.89 -44.37 45.03
C ILE A 671 44.07 -43.21 45.62
N ARG A 672 44.08 -42.03 44.98
CA ARG A 672 43.31 -40.88 45.45
C ARG A 672 42.97 -39.95 44.29
N ASN A 673 41.71 -39.53 44.22
CA ASN A 673 41.23 -38.47 43.34
C ASN A 673 40.71 -37.33 44.22
N VAL A 674 41.27 -36.14 44.07
CA VAL A 674 40.90 -34.95 44.86
C VAL A 674 40.36 -33.88 43.93
N SER A 675 39.09 -33.52 44.09
CA SER A 675 38.48 -32.37 43.42
C SER A 675 38.93 -31.08 44.11
N VAL A 676 39.56 -30.19 43.36
CA VAL A 676 40.10 -28.92 43.83
C VAL A 676 39.40 -27.77 43.09
N PRO A 677 38.77 -26.82 43.80
CA PRO A 677 38.14 -25.66 43.17
C PRO A 677 39.18 -24.69 42.60
N ARG A 678 38.76 -23.90 41.61
CA ARG A 678 39.56 -22.81 41.04
C ARG A 678 40.11 -21.84 42.12
N GLY A 679 41.31 -21.31 41.90
CA GLY A 679 41.99 -20.37 42.80
C GLY A 679 42.97 -21.03 43.78
N VAL A 680 42.89 -22.35 43.95
CA VAL A 680 43.86 -23.12 44.72
C VAL A 680 45.05 -23.48 43.84
N THR A 681 46.27 -23.15 44.29
CA THR A 681 47.54 -23.41 43.60
C THR A 681 48.47 -24.38 44.35
N GLN A 682 48.03 -24.84 45.53
CA GLN A 682 48.76 -25.78 46.39
C GLN A 682 47.79 -26.78 47.03
N LEU A 683 48.19 -28.05 47.10
CA LEU A 683 47.49 -29.12 47.81
C LEU A 683 48.49 -30.00 48.56
N ASP A 684 48.27 -30.19 49.85
CA ASP A 684 49.03 -31.14 50.67
C ASP A 684 48.23 -32.46 50.76
N LEU A 685 48.80 -33.54 50.23
CA LEU A 685 48.23 -34.89 50.19
C LEU A 685 48.76 -35.71 51.37
N THR A 686 47.87 -36.13 52.27
CA THR A 686 48.17 -36.87 53.50
C THR A 686 47.97 -38.39 53.35
N GLU A 687 48.29 -39.15 54.42
CA GLU A 687 48.00 -40.60 54.56
C GLU A 687 48.73 -41.48 53.54
N LEU A 688 49.89 -41.02 53.05
CA LEU A 688 50.71 -41.75 52.10
C LEU A 688 51.71 -42.68 52.81
N VAL A 689 52.06 -43.79 52.17
CA VAL A 689 53.11 -44.70 52.65
C VAL A 689 54.47 -43.99 52.57
N PRO A 690 55.25 -43.90 53.67
CA PRO A 690 56.57 -43.29 53.68
C PRO A 690 57.56 -43.94 52.71
N GLY A 691 58.55 -43.16 52.26
CA GLY A 691 59.61 -43.60 51.35
C GLY A 691 59.14 -44.15 50.00
N SER A 692 57.87 -43.91 49.64
CA SER A 692 57.24 -44.41 48.41
C SER A 692 57.21 -43.35 47.32
N ARG A 693 57.21 -43.81 46.06
CA ARG A 693 57.19 -42.99 44.84
C ARG A 693 55.78 -42.89 44.29
N TYR A 694 55.33 -41.67 44.02
CA TYR A 694 53.99 -41.39 43.51
C TYR A 694 54.04 -40.63 42.19
N ARG A 695 53.09 -40.96 41.32
CA ARG A 695 52.84 -40.32 40.03
C ARG A 695 51.56 -39.49 40.14
N LEU A 696 51.65 -38.21 39.78
CA LEU A 696 50.56 -37.24 39.89
C LEU A 696 50.24 -36.60 38.55
N GLU A 697 48.95 -36.43 38.29
CA GLU A 697 48.40 -35.77 37.10
C GLU A 697 47.23 -34.87 37.54
N ILE A 698 47.17 -33.64 37.02
CA ILE A 698 46.07 -32.71 37.33
C ILE A 698 45.23 -32.51 36.07
N ILE A 699 43.96 -32.92 36.13
CA ILE A 699 43.02 -32.84 35.03
C ILE A 699 42.19 -31.57 35.20
N SER A 700 42.42 -30.56 34.36
CA SER A 700 41.56 -29.36 34.28
C SER A 700 40.27 -29.69 33.54
N GLN A 701 39.12 -29.30 34.09
CA GLN A 701 37.81 -29.47 33.46
C GLN A 701 37.12 -28.12 33.20
N ALA A 702 36.49 -28.00 32.02
CA ALA A 702 35.57 -26.91 31.68
C ALA A 702 34.38 -27.48 30.88
N GLY A 703 33.21 -27.55 31.52
CA GLY A 703 32.06 -28.27 30.95
C GLY A 703 32.38 -29.75 30.73
N PRO A 704 32.13 -30.32 29.54
CA PRO A 704 32.48 -31.70 29.21
C PRO A 704 33.97 -31.90 28.86
N HIS A 705 34.70 -30.81 28.55
CA HIS A 705 36.07 -30.90 28.02
C HIS A 705 37.09 -31.00 29.16
N ARG A 706 38.06 -31.90 28.99
CA ARG A 706 39.13 -32.18 29.96
C ARG A 706 40.51 -32.05 29.31
N THR A 707 41.46 -31.49 30.05
CA THR A 707 42.86 -31.36 29.65
C THR A 707 43.76 -31.75 30.81
N SER A 708 44.61 -32.77 30.62
CA SER A 708 45.61 -33.16 31.61
C SER A 708 46.82 -32.23 31.64
N SER A 709 47.39 -32.02 32.82
CA SER A 709 48.72 -31.46 33.01
C SER A 709 49.82 -32.42 32.52
N GLN A 710 51.07 -31.97 32.53
CA GLN A 710 52.20 -32.90 32.52
C GLN A 710 52.16 -33.78 33.77
N THR A 711 52.63 -35.03 33.65
CA THR A 711 52.83 -35.92 34.79
C THR A 711 53.97 -35.42 35.66
N ALA A 712 53.72 -35.26 36.97
CA ALA A 712 54.75 -35.00 37.96
C ALA A 712 55.04 -36.25 38.81
N ILE A 713 56.24 -36.36 39.36
CA ILE A 713 56.68 -37.48 40.20
C ILE A 713 57.16 -36.92 41.55
N GLY A 714 56.67 -37.49 42.64
CA GLY A 714 57.07 -37.13 44.01
C GLY A 714 57.53 -38.35 44.80
N TYR A 715 58.37 -38.11 45.81
CA TYR A 715 58.77 -39.11 46.79
C TYR A 715 58.40 -38.60 48.19
N THR A 716 57.79 -39.48 48.97
CA THR A 716 57.64 -39.29 50.42
C THR A 716 58.96 -39.59 51.13
N VAL A 717 59.23 -38.94 52.26
CA VAL A 717 60.47 -39.16 53.03
C VAL A 717 60.40 -40.54 53.71
N PRO A 718 61.47 -41.36 53.71
CA PRO A 718 61.48 -42.65 54.42
C PRO A 718 61.61 -42.46 55.94
N LEU A 719 61.10 -43.42 56.70
CA LEU A 719 61.25 -43.43 58.16
C LEU A 719 62.65 -43.90 58.60
N PRO A 720 63.19 -43.39 59.73
CA PRO A 720 64.51 -43.77 60.22
C PRO A 720 64.55 -45.22 60.72
N PRO A 721 65.70 -45.94 60.60
CA PRO A 721 65.83 -47.31 61.09
C PRO A 721 65.51 -47.47 62.58
N LEU A 722 65.06 -48.67 62.97
CA LEU A 722 64.70 -49.00 64.33
C LEU A 722 65.83 -49.80 65.01
N SER A 723 65.84 -49.81 66.35
CA SER A 723 66.64 -50.73 67.19
C SER A 723 68.13 -50.87 66.81
N LEU A 724 68.78 -49.76 66.47
CA LEU A 724 70.19 -49.74 66.06
C LEU A 724 71.12 -50.18 67.20
N SER A 725 72.02 -51.13 66.91
CA SER A 725 73.04 -51.63 67.82
C SER A 725 74.37 -51.88 67.11
N ALA A 726 75.48 -51.76 67.83
CA ALA A 726 76.82 -52.08 67.34
C ALA A 726 77.54 -53.00 68.36
N ARG A 727 78.17 -54.08 67.88
CA ARG A 727 78.85 -55.08 68.72
C ARG A 727 80.20 -55.47 68.11
N PRO A 728 81.27 -55.65 68.91
CA PRO A 728 82.52 -56.20 68.41
C PRO A 728 82.36 -57.61 67.87
N VAL A 729 83.23 -57.97 66.92
CA VAL A 729 83.37 -59.32 66.36
C VAL A 729 84.68 -59.95 66.90
N SER A 730 84.86 -61.26 66.74
CA SER A 730 86.10 -61.96 67.09
C SER A 730 87.34 -61.42 66.36
N ALA A 731 87.17 -60.81 65.18
CA ALA A 731 88.22 -60.07 64.50
C ALA A 731 88.40 -58.68 65.14
N ALA A 732 89.60 -58.43 65.67
CA ALA A 732 89.96 -57.19 66.37
C ALA A 732 89.84 -55.90 65.53
N TRP A 733 89.67 -56.02 64.21
CA TRP A 733 89.55 -54.90 63.26
C TRP A 733 88.13 -54.75 62.68
N ALA A 734 87.11 -55.35 63.30
CA ALA A 734 85.74 -55.35 62.79
C ALA A 734 84.66 -55.08 63.86
N LEU A 735 83.58 -54.42 63.42
CA LEU A 735 82.40 -54.08 64.22
C LEU A 735 81.13 -54.49 63.47
N ALA A 736 80.28 -55.31 64.07
CA ALA A 736 78.99 -55.69 63.51
C ALA A 736 77.92 -54.67 63.92
N VAL A 737 77.27 -54.05 62.95
CA VAL A 737 76.17 -53.10 63.13
C VAL A 737 74.87 -53.78 62.70
N HIS A 738 73.83 -53.67 63.52
CA HIS A 738 72.52 -54.28 63.29
C HIS A 738 71.38 -53.30 63.57
N TRP A 739 70.33 -53.34 62.76
CA TRP A 739 69.14 -52.51 62.86
C TRP A 739 67.89 -53.25 62.39
N GLU A 740 66.73 -52.77 62.81
CA GLU A 740 65.43 -53.23 62.37
C GLU A 740 64.89 -52.35 61.24
N THR A 741 64.20 -52.96 60.28
CA THR A 741 63.63 -52.27 59.12
C THR A 741 62.42 -51.42 59.53
N PRO A 742 62.39 -50.10 59.24
CA PRO A 742 61.25 -49.27 59.57
C PRO A 742 60.08 -49.51 58.59
N PRO A 743 58.84 -49.21 59.00
CA PRO A 743 57.66 -49.35 58.13
C PRO A 743 57.70 -48.35 56.95
N GLY A 744 57.09 -48.74 55.84
CA GLY A 744 57.17 -48.01 54.57
C GLY A 744 58.27 -48.55 53.64
N LEU A 745 58.44 -47.90 52.50
CA LEU A 745 59.42 -48.28 51.48
C LEU A 745 60.75 -47.56 51.69
N ARG A 746 61.82 -48.11 51.11
CA ARG A 746 63.14 -47.48 50.96
C ARG A 746 63.89 -48.15 49.80
N ASP A 747 64.82 -47.43 49.20
CA ASP A 747 65.69 -47.93 48.14
C ASP A 747 66.95 -48.59 48.72
N ARG A 748 67.48 -48.03 49.81
CA ARG A 748 68.69 -48.47 50.51
C ARG A 748 68.85 -47.82 51.88
N TYR A 749 69.83 -48.29 52.65
CA TYR A 749 70.37 -47.58 53.81
C TYR A 749 71.75 -47.00 53.50
N LEU A 750 72.06 -45.87 54.13
CA LEU A 750 73.39 -45.26 54.12
C LEU A 750 73.91 -45.26 55.56
N LEU A 751 75.15 -45.70 55.77
CA LEU A 751 75.84 -45.72 57.05
C LEU A 751 77.09 -44.83 56.96
N ASN A 752 77.37 -44.03 57.99
CA ASN A 752 78.62 -43.30 58.17
C ASN A 752 79.31 -43.74 59.47
N VAL A 753 80.59 -44.13 59.39
CA VAL A 753 81.37 -44.62 60.53
C VAL A 753 82.62 -43.75 60.71
N HIS A 754 82.86 -43.25 61.92
CA HIS A 754 84.05 -42.45 62.26
C HIS A 754 84.52 -42.77 63.68
N GLU A 755 85.81 -42.58 63.96
CA GLU A 755 86.36 -42.76 65.32
C GLU A 755 85.74 -41.72 66.26
N GLU A 756 85.29 -42.17 67.42
CA GLU A 756 84.58 -41.33 68.38
C GLU A 756 85.52 -40.27 68.98
N GLY A 757 85.16 -38.99 68.84
CA GLY A 757 86.01 -37.84 69.23
C GLY A 757 87.06 -37.43 68.19
N SER A 758 87.15 -38.13 67.05
CA SER A 758 88.04 -37.79 65.93
C SER A 758 87.35 -36.85 64.93
N SER A 759 88.09 -35.94 64.31
CA SER A 759 87.63 -35.10 63.20
C SER A 759 87.87 -35.72 61.81
N THR A 760 88.25 -37.00 61.77
CA THR A 760 88.47 -37.75 60.52
C THR A 760 87.18 -37.91 59.71
N PRO A 761 87.24 -37.88 58.37
CA PRO A 761 86.07 -38.03 57.53
C PRO A 761 85.43 -39.41 57.72
N ALA A 762 84.12 -39.45 57.93
CA ALA A 762 83.40 -40.69 58.14
C ALA A 762 83.43 -41.59 56.90
N THR A 763 83.72 -42.86 57.10
CA THR A 763 83.63 -43.90 56.06
C THR A 763 82.15 -44.15 55.77
N SER A 764 81.72 -43.86 54.54
CA SER A 764 80.35 -44.10 54.10
C SER A 764 80.20 -45.49 53.48
N LEU A 765 79.20 -46.26 53.93
CA LEU A 765 78.81 -47.56 53.36
C LEU A 765 77.34 -47.53 52.96
N GLU A 766 76.98 -48.19 51.85
CA GLU A 766 75.58 -48.42 51.48
C GLU A 766 75.18 -49.87 51.78
N ALA A 767 73.96 -50.07 52.27
CA ALA A 767 73.36 -51.38 52.50
C ALA A 767 72.02 -51.48 51.75
N GLY A 768 71.66 -52.68 51.27
CA GLY A 768 70.44 -52.88 50.50
C GLY A 768 69.17 -52.58 51.29
N LYS A 769 68.06 -52.27 50.60
CA LYS A 769 66.76 -51.96 51.23
C LYS A 769 66.27 -52.98 52.27
N ASP A 770 66.63 -54.25 52.10
CA ASP A 770 66.21 -55.37 52.96
C ASP A 770 67.31 -55.83 53.93
N SER A 771 68.49 -55.19 53.90
CA SER A 771 69.58 -55.46 54.85
C SER A 771 69.20 -54.99 56.25
N THR A 772 69.46 -55.85 57.24
CA THR A 772 69.30 -55.57 58.68
C THR A 772 70.64 -55.53 59.43
N ASN A 773 71.75 -55.87 58.77
CA ASN A 773 73.08 -55.82 59.35
C ASN A 773 74.16 -55.49 58.31
N VAL A 774 75.29 -54.95 58.80
CA VAL A 774 76.55 -54.77 58.06
C VAL A 774 77.71 -54.99 59.04
N THR A 775 78.73 -55.74 58.60
CA THR A 775 80.02 -55.81 59.30
C THR A 775 80.96 -54.75 58.75
N VAL A 776 81.28 -53.75 59.57
CA VAL A 776 82.26 -52.72 59.23
C VAL A 776 83.66 -53.28 59.52
N THR A 777 84.54 -53.21 58.52
CA THR A 777 85.90 -53.78 58.55
C THR A 777 86.96 -52.70 58.42
N GLN A 778 88.25 -53.07 58.59
CA GLN A 778 89.40 -52.16 58.51
C GLN A 778 89.43 -51.10 59.63
N LEU A 779 88.87 -51.44 60.79
CA LEU A 779 88.90 -50.61 61.99
C LEU A 779 90.16 -50.87 62.83
N GLU A 780 90.58 -49.90 63.64
CA GLU A 780 91.70 -50.07 64.56
C GLU A 780 91.29 -50.94 65.77
N PRO A 781 92.11 -51.91 66.21
CA PRO A 781 91.87 -52.67 67.44
C PRO A 781 91.86 -51.83 68.72
N GLY A 782 90.87 -52.07 69.58
CA GLY A 782 90.71 -51.39 70.87
C GLY A 782 90.20 -49.94 70.80
N THR A 783 89.53 -49.57 69.69
CA THR A 783 89.05 -48.21 69.39
C THR A 783 87.52 -48.18 69.28
N CYS A 784 86.90 -47.07 69.69
CA CYS A 784 85.45 -46.86 69.65
C CYS A 784 85.04 -45.97 68.45
N TYR A 785 83.93 -46.32 67.82
CA TYR A 785 83.43 -45.70 66.59
C TYR A 785 81.98 -45.29 66.73
N LEU A 786 81.66 -44.08 66.26
CA LEU A 786 80.30 -43.56 66.14
C LEU A 786 79.75 -43.89 64.74
N VAL A 787 78.66 -44.67 64.72
CA VAL A 787 77.97 -45.13 63.52
C VAL A 787 76.63 -44.42 63.39
N GLY A 788 76.46 -43.62 62.34
CA GLY A 788 75.17 -43.02 61.95
C GLY A 788 74.55 -43.77 60.77
N ILE A 789 73.23 -44.00 60.79
CA ILE A 789 72.47 -44.65 59.70
C ILE A 789 71.25 -43.84 59.27
N TRP A 790 70.96 -43.86 57.97
CA TRP A 790 69.78 -43.27 57.33
C TRP A 790 69.08 -44.30 56.44
N ALA A 791 67.76 -44.26 56.36
CA ALA A 791 67.02 -44.84 55.23
C ALA A 791 66.95 -43.82 54.08
N VAL A 792 66.97 -44.28 52.83
CA VAL A 792 66.99 -43.44 51.63
C VAL A 792 65.89 -43.86 50.66
N ALA A 793 65.15 -42.89 50.12
CA ALA A 793 64.17 -43.08 49.04
C ALA A 793 64.28 -41.93 48.03
N GLY A 794 64.62 -42.25 46.78
CA GLY A 794 64.98 -41.28 45.77
C GLY A 794 66.11 -40.35 46.26
N PRO A 795 65.93 -39.01 46.19
CA PRO A 795 66.92 -38.05 46.69
C PRO A 795 66.81 -37.78 48.20
N TYR A 796 65.80 -38.32 48.90
CA TYR A 796 65.50 -37.97 50.29
C TYR A 796 66.04 -39.00 51.29
N ARG A 797 66.56 -38.49 52.41
CA ARG A 797 67.06 -39.29 53.53
C ARG A 797 66.11 -39.14 54.73
N SER A 798 66.02 -40.17 55.56
CA SER A 798 65.35 -40.10 56.86
C SER A 798 66.10 -39.16 57.82
N LEU A 799 65.61 -39.02 59.05
CA LEU A 799 66.47 -38.56 60.15
C LEU A 799 67.58 -39.60 60.44
N PRO A 800 68.76 -39.19 60.93
CA PRO A 800 69.82 -40.12 61.37
C PRO A 800 69.41 -40.91 62.62
N LYS A 801 69.95 -42.12 62.75
CA LYS A 801 70.09 -42.84 64.02
C LYS A 801 71.55 -43.12 64.27
N ASN A 802 72.03 -42.83 65.48
CA ASN A 802 73.45 -42.94 65.83
C ASN A 802 73.66 -43.94 66.97
N ILE A 803 74.75 -44.72 66.94
CA ILE A 803 75.19 -45.63 68.00
C ILE A 803 76.72 -45.66 68.09
N THR A 804 77.27 -45.85 69.28
CA THR A 804 78.71 -46.09 69.49
C THR A 804 78.97 -47.58 69.65
N GLY A 805 80.05 -48.09 69.05
CA GLY A 805 80.55 -49.45 69.26
C GLY A 805 82.06 -49.53 69.18
N CYS A 806 82.67 -50.40 69.99
CA CYS A 806 84.12 -50.54 70.11
C CYS A 806 84.63 -51.90 69.62
N THR A 807 85.84 -51.93 69.09
CA THR A 807 86.55 -53.15 68.66
C THR A 807 87.29 -53.82 69.83
N VAL A 808 87.53 -55.14 69.76
CA VAL A 808 88.36 -55.84 70.76
C VAL A 808 89.86 -55.53 70.56
N PRO A 809 90.68 -55.54 71.62
CA PRO A 809 92.14 -55.35 71.49
C PRO A 809 92.81 -56.57 70.85
N ALA A 810 93.97 -56.35 70.21
CA ALA A 810 94.73 -57.43 69.57
C ALA A 810 95.57 -58.25 70.57
N ALA A 811 95.75 -59.55 70.25
CA ALA A 811 96.45 -60.51 71.09
C ALA A 811 97.99 -60.35 71.06
N PRO A 812 98.71 -60.45 72.21
CA PRO A 812 100.17 -60.48 72.24
C PRO A 812 100.72 -61.66 71.43
N THR A 813 101.91 -61.49 70.84
CA THR A 813 102.54 -62.54 70.00
C THR A 813 103.94 -62.89 70.50
N ASN A 814 104.50 -64.01 70.03
CA ASN A 814 105.88 -64.44 70.32
C ASN A 814 106.19 -64.62 71.83
N LEU A 815 105.28 -65.27 72.59
CA LEU A 815 105.49 -65.61 74.00
C LEU A 815 106.57 -66.70 74.14
N SER A 816 107.54 -66.54 75.03
CA SER A 816 108.57 -67.55 75.29
C SER A 816 109.12 -67.50 76.72
N LEU A 817 109.26 -68.69 77.34
CA LEU A 817 109.56 -68.89 78.77
C LEU A 817 110.87 -69.69 78.96
N ASN A 818 111.86 -69.06 79.57
CA ASN A 818 113.24 -69.54 79.70
C ASN A 818 113.65 -69.72 81.17
N ASN A 819 114.57 -70.65 81.43
CA ASN A 819 115.28 -70.76 82.70
C ASN A 819 116.76 -70.36 82.49
N PRO A 820 117.31 -69.37 83.21
CA PRO A 820 118.72 -68.94 83.09
C PRO A 820 119.75 -69.89 83.72
N GLY A 821 119.35 -71.11 84.12
CA GLY A 821 120.20 -72.08 84.84
C GLY A 821 119.95 -72.12 86.35
N SER A 822 118.87 -71.49 86.83
CA SER A 822 118.51 -71.41 88.24
C SER A 822 117.62 -72.59 88.69
N SER A 823 117.70 -72.90 89.98
CA SER A 823 116.76 -73.79 90.68
C SER A 823 115.50 -73.07 91.18
N SER A 824 115.40 -71.74 91.04
CA SER A 824 114.28 -70.96 91.60
C SER A 824 113.78 -69.79 90.74
N GLU A 825 114.21 -69.68 89.48
CA GLU A 825 113.87 -68.52 88.63
C GLU A 825 113.42 -68.91 87.22
N LEU A 826 112.49 -68.12 86.65
CA LEU A 826 112.04 -68.19 85.26
C LEU A 826 111.84 -66.79 84.65
N TYR A 827 112.07 -66.68 83.35
CA TYR A 827 112.00 -65.44 82.57
C TYR A 827 111.03 -65.60 81.38
N LEU A 828 110.05 -64.71 81.23
CA LEU A 828 109.13 -64.67 80.07
C LEU A 828 109.30 -63.36 79.28
N TYR A 829 109.20 -63.42 77.95
CA TYR A 829 109.03 -62.26 77.07
C TYR A 829 107.94 -62.45 76.01
N TRP A 830 107.43 -61.36 75.42
CA TRP A 830 106.46 -61.30 74.32
C TRP A 830 106.54 -59.99 73.52
N ASN A 831 106.01 -60.00 72.29
CA ASN A 831 105.90 -58.84 71.42
C ASN A 831 104.63 -58.02 71.71
N LYS A 832 104.73 -56.68 71.62
CA LYS A 832 103.62 -55.73 71.73
C LYS A 832 102.66 -55.82 70.52
N PRO A 833 101.34 -56.01 70.72
CA PRO A 833 100.37 -56.13 69.63
C PRO A 833 99.88 -54.76 69.11
N PRO A 834 99.28 -54.69 67.90
CA PRO A 834 98.77 -53.45 67.32
C PRO A 834 97.52 -52.91 68.03
N GLY A 835 97.22 -51.63 67.80
CA GLY A 835 96.06 -50.95 68.37
C GLY A 835 96.19 -50.57 69.85
N LYS A 836 95.07 -50.12 70.42
CA LYS A 836 94.97 -49.57 71.78
C LYS A 836 94.63 -50.67 72.79
N ARG A 837 95.26 -50.62 73.97
CA ARG A 837 95.02 -51.50 75.13
C ARG A 837 95.36 -50.75 76.41
N ASP A 838 94.75 -51.13 77.52
CA ASP A 838 94.94 -50.46 78.82
C ASP A 838 96.03 -51.12 79.66
N HIS A 839 96.15 -52.46 79.60
CA HIS A 839 97.17 -53.24 80.32
C HIS A 839 97.34 -54.65 79.73
N TYR A 840 98.35 -55.37 80.19
CA TYR A 840 98.42 -56.84 80.06
C TYR A 840 98.13 -57.52 81.39
N ARG A 841 97.55 -58.71 81.33
CA ARG A 841 97.36 -59.62 82.46
C ARG A 841 98.15 -60.91 82.20
N VAL A 842 99.19 -61.14 83.01
CA VAL A 842 100.03 -62.34 82.97
C VAL A 842 99.60 -63.28 84.10
N THR A 843 99.50 -64.58 83.83
CA THR A 843 99.18 -65.60 84.85
C THR A 843 100.18 -66.75 84.80
N LEU A 844 100.83 -67.03 85.93
CA LEU A 844 101.71 -68.18 86.16
C LEU A 844 100.93 -69.33 86.83
N TYR A 845 101.17 -70.54 86.33
CA TYR A 845 100.63 -71.80 86.84
C TYR A 845 101.77 -72.76 87.17
N SER A 846 101.61 -73.53 88.25
CA SER A 846 102.40 -74.74 88.51
C SER A 846 101.72 -75.92 87.80
N LEU A 847 102.48 -76.67 87.00
CA LEU A 847 101.99 -77.92 86.41
C LEU A 847 102.18 -79.09 87.37
N SER A 848 103.20 -79.08 88.23
CA SER A 848 103.44 -80.12 89.24
C SER A 848 102.31 -80.20 90.28
N THR A 849 101.76 -79.06 90.69
CA THR A 849 100.66 -78.97 91.68
C THR A 849 99.32 -78.56 91.05
N GLN A 850 99.28 -78.43 89.71
CA GLN A 850 98.10 -78.05 88.91
C GLN A 850 97.38 -76.78 89.41
N SER A 851 98.11 -75.86 90.04
CA SER A 851 97.56 -74.68 90.71
C SER A 851 97.98 -73.37 90.03
N ARG A 852 97.12 -72.36 90.10
CA ARG A 852 97.43 -70.99 89.68
C ARG A 852 98.27 -70.33 90.77
N LEU A 853 99.53 -70.03 90.48
CA LEU A 853 100.46 -69.48 91.47
C LEU A 853 100.38 -67.96 91.59
N GLN A 854 100.35 -67.24 90.45
CA GLN A 854 100.44 -65.78 90.49
C GLN A 854 99.72 -65.13 89.31
N VAL A 855 99.19 -63.93 89.55
CA VAL A 855 98.56 -63.06 88.54
C VAL A 855 99.22 -61.70 88.64
N GLN A 856 99.68 -61.16 87.52
CA GLN A 856 100.34 -59.86 87.49
C GLN A 856 99.75 -59.01 86.37
N THR A 857 99.35 -57.79 86.73
CA THR A 857 98.92 -56.75 85.80
C THR A 857 100.13 -55.90 85.46
N LEU A 858 100.41 -55.75 84.17
CA LEU A 858 101.55 -54.99 83.66
C LEU A 858 101.08 -53.83 82.80
N SER A 859 101.91 -52.77 82.73
CA SER A 859 101.66 -51.61 81.87
C SER A 859 101.40 -52.02 80.41
N PRO A 860 100.66 -51.24 79.62
CA PRO A 860 100.31 -51.61 78.24
C PRO A 860 101.52 -51.71 77.30
N ASP A 861 102.70 -51.29 77.76
CA ASP A 861 103.97 -51.32 77.01
C ASP A 861 104.98 -52.35 77.54
N ALA A 862 104.64 -53.12 78.59
CA ALA A 862 105.48 -54.20 79.10
C ALA A 862 105.68 -55.32 78.06
N GLN A 863 106.88 -55.91 78.04
CA GLN A 863 107.29 -56.94 77.07
C GLN A 863 107.95 -58.17 77.73
N ASN A 864 108.25 -58.11 79.04
CA ASN A 864 108.88 -59.21 79.77
C ASN A 864 108.50 -59.19 81.24
N ILE A 865 108.81 -60.28 81.93
CA ILE A 865 108.66 -60.45 83.39
C ILE A 865 109.54 -61.60 83.89
N THR A 866 110.00 -61.50 85.14
CA THR A 866 110.72 -62.55 85.86
C THR A 866 109.93 -63.04 87.07
N TRP A 867 110.07 -64.32 87.38
CA TRP A 867 109.68 -64.90 88.67
C TRP A 867 110.92 -65.42 89.38
N THR A 868 110.97 -65.21 90.68
CA THR A 868 112.01 -65.70 91.58
C THR A 868 111.37 -66.47 92.73
N HIS A 869 112.17 -67.20 93.52
CA HIS A 869 111.71 -68.02 94.65
C HIS A 869 110.75 -69.17 94.24
N LEU A 870 110.82 -69.64 93.00
CA LEU A 870 110.14 -70.84 92.55
C LEU A 870 110.73 -72.10 93.21
N GLU A 871 109.93 -73.14 93.32
CA GLU A 871 110.39 -74.44 93.83
C GLU A 871 111.32 -75.14 92.81
N ALA A 872 112.36 -75.79 93.31
CA ALA A 872 113.37 -76.53 92.53
C ALA A 872 112.82 -77.85 91.96
N GLY A 873 113.22 -78.17 90.73
CA GLY A 873 112.83 -79.41 90.02
C GLY A 873 111.39 -79.43 89.50
N ASN A 874 110.69 -78.29 89.43
CA ASN A 874 109.26 -78.21 89.08
C ASN A 874 108.99 -77.61 87.70
N ARG A 875 107.84 -77.97 87.11
CA ARG A 875 107.40 -77.47 85.80
C ARG A 875 106.28 -76.43 85.93
N PHE A 876 106.41 -75.33 85.18
CA PHE A 876 105.51 -74.18 85.22
C PHE A 876 104.93 -73.87 83.84
N ALA A 877 103.80 -73.16 83.80
CA ALA A 877 103.16 -72.64 82.59
C ALA A 877 102.73 -71.18 82.74
N VAL A 878 102.75 -70.38 81.66
CA VAL A 878 102.37 -68.96 81.70
C VAL A 878 101.49 -68.53 80.53
N GLN A 879 100.51 -67.66 80.80
CA GLN A 879 99.58 -67.02 79.86
C GLN A 879 99.71 -65.49 79.89
N VAL A 880 99.65 -64.80 78.73
CA VAL A 880 99.62 -63.32 78.63
C VAL A 880 98.41 -62.86 77.83
N THR A 881 97.58 -61.99 78.41
CA THR A 881 96.34 -61.48 77.79
C THR A 881 96.37 -59.94 77.73
N ALA A 882 96.02 -59.34 76.59
CA ALA A 882 95.85 -57.88 76.46
C ALA A 882 94.40 -57.48 76.75
N VAL A 883 94.18 -56.36 77.44
CA VAL A 883 92.84 -55.92 77.89
C VAL A 883 92.57 -54.46 77.51
N LYS A 884 91.35 -54.14 77.09
CA LYS A 884 90.85 -52.79 76.78
C LYS A 884 89.42 -52.65 77.29
N GLY A 885 89.20 -51.84 78.33
CA GLY A 885 87.92 -51.74 79.03
C GLY A 885 87.44 -53.11 79.52
N LEU A 886 86.28 -53.55 79.03
CA LEU A 886 85.69 -54.87 79.31
C LEU A 886 86.11 -55.96 78.30
N PHE A 887 86.90 -55.61 77.28
CA PHE A 887 87.26 -56.53 76.20
C PHE A 887 88.67 -57.11 76.40
N GLU A 888 88.76 -58.44 76.29
CA GLU A 888 90.00 -59.19 76.43
C GLU A 888 90.39 -59.81 75.09
N ALA A 889 91.67 -59.76 74.76
CA ALA A 889 92.22 -60.45 73.59
C ALA A 889 92.35 -61.96 73.84
N SER A 890 92.51 -62.74 72.78
CA SER A 890 92.89 -64.16 72.89
C SER A 890 94.32 -64.33 73.43
N SER A 891 94.63 -65.49 74.01
CA SER A 891 95.95 -65.79 74.58
C SER A 891 96.28 -67.29 74.60
N THR A 892 97.56 -67.63 74.73
CA THR A 892 98.11 -69.00 74.69
C THR A 892 99.09 -69.26 75.84
N ASN A 893 99.33 -70.52 76.18
CA ASN A 893 100.20 -70.94 77.29
C ASN A 893 101.57 -71.46 76.83
N VAL A 894 102.64 -71.12 77.56
CA VAL A 894 104.03 -71.60 77.35
C VAL A 894 104.61 -72.22 78.63
N THR A 895 105.53 -73.21 78.55
CA THR A 895 105.96 -74.01 79.74
C THR A 895 107.47 -74.21 79.89
N GLN A 896 108.00 -74.29 81.13
CA GLN A 896 109.43 -74.47 81.42
C GLN A 896 109.69 -75.13 82.80
N TRP A 897 110.89 -75.70 83.03
CA TRP A 897 111.32 -76.36 84.29
C TRP A 897 112.35 -75.57 85.11
N THR A 898 112.39 -75.76 86.43
CA THR A 898 113.49 -75.35 87.34
C THR A 898 114.49 -76.50 87.61
N ARG A 899 115.76 -76.20 87.93
CA ARG A 899 116.80 -77.22 88.19
C ARG A 899 116.67 -77.90 89.58
N PRO A 900 117.10 -79.17 89.75
CA PRO A 900 117.15 -79.88 91.05
C PRO A 900 118.38 -79.53 91.90
N LEU A 901 118.42 -80.06 93.13
CA LEU A 901 119.55 -79.95 94.07
C LEU A 901 120.32 -81.29 94.20
N ALA A 902 121.58 -81.25 94.66
CA ALA A 902 122.44 -82.42 94.82
C ALA A 902 122.19 -83.20 96.15
N PRO A 903 122.50 -84.51 96.24
CA PRO A 903 122.44 -85.31 97.47
C PRO A 903 123.46 -84.89 98.54
N ALA A 904 123.22 -85.24 99.80
CA ALA A 904 124.07 -84.83 100.94
C ALA A 904 124.42 -85.98 101.91
N SER A 905 125.59 -85.83 102.55
CA SER A 905 126.13 -86.73 103.60
C SER A 905 126.26 -88.20 103.17
N LEU A 906 127.21 -88.47 102.26
CA LEU A 906 127.53 -89.82 101.80
C LEU A 906 128.37 -90.59 102.84
N ILE A 907 128.00 -91.84 103.11
CA ILE A 907 128.70 -92.75 104.04
C ILE A 907 128.98 -94.07 103.30
N LEU A 908 130.20 -94.60 103.47
CA LEU A 908 130.65 -95.87 102.92
C LEU A 908 131.04 -96.85 104.04
N GLY A 909 130.78 -98.15 103.86
CA GLY A 909 131.18 -99.20 104.81
C GLY A 909 131.32 -100.58 104.16
N SER A 910 132.19 -101.45 104.69
CA SER A 910 132.38 -102.83 104.20
C SER A 910 131.73 -103.89 105.12
N PRO A 911 130.48 -104.31 104.84
CA PRO A 911 129.77 -105.32 105.65
C PRO A 911 130.29 -106.76 105.48
N SER A 912 131.06 -107.07 104.44
CA SER A 912 131.73 -108.37 104.28
C SER A 912 133.03 -108.23 103.47
N ALA A 913 133.78 -109.33 103.33
CA ALA A 913 134.96 -109.37 102.45
C ALA A 913 134.64 -109.05 100.98
N SER A 914 133.40 -109.21 100.51
CA SER A 914 133.02 -109.01 99.10
C SER A 914 131.86 -108.04 98.88
N ALA A 915 131.63 -107.11 99.81
CA ALA A 915 130.54 -106.13 99.69
C ALA A 915 130.88 -104.74 100.25
N LEU A 916 130.29 -103.71 99.63
CA LEU A 916 130.39 -102.30 100.01
C LEU A 916 128.98 -101.69 100.09
N LEU A 917 128.65 -101.12 101.24
CA LEU A 917 127.44 -100.33 101.48
C LEU A 917 127.75 -98.86 101.16
N VAL A 918 126.86 -98.24 100.38
CA VAL A 918 126.78 -96.80 100.11
C VAL A 918 125.49 -96.27 100.71
N SER A 919 125.51 -95.16 101.44
CA SER A 919 124.30 -94.51 101.94
C SER A 919 124.40 -92.98 101.95
N TRP A 920 123.26 -92.28 101.85
CA TRP A 920 123.13 -90.83 101.93
C TRP A 920 121.96 -90.44 102.84
N ALA A 921 122.16 -89.41 103.66
CA ALA A 921 121.29 -89.15 104.80
C ALA A 921 119.93 -88.51 104.46
N ALA A 922 119.75 -87.91 103.27
CA ALA A 922 118.55 -87.14 102.95
C ALA A 922 118.17 -87.15 101.46
N LYS A 923 116.87 -86.93 101.18
CA LYS A 923 116.37 -86.61 99.83
C LYS A 923 116.89 -85.23 99.42
N ALA A 924 117.67 -85.16 98.36
CA ALA A 924 117.85 -83.90 97.64
C ALA A 924 116.48 -83.39 97.17
N ARG A 925 116.06 -82.21 97.63
CA ARG A 925 114.74 -81.66 97.27
C ARG A 925 114.66 -81.37 95.78
N GLY A 926 113.54 -81.76 95.17
CA GLY A 926 113.31 -81.61 93.74
C GLY A 926 113.98 -82.67 92.87
N ALA A 927 114.51 -83.77 93.44
CA ALA A 927 115.02 -84.90 92.66
C ALA A 927 113.93 -85.95 92.41
N GLU A 928 113.74 -86.34 91.15
CA GLU A 928 112.86 -87.42 90.70
C GLU A 928 113.52 -88.80 90.91
N GLY A 929 114.84 -88.90 90.76
CA GLY A 929 115.62 -90.12 90.97
C GLY A 929 117.09 -89.86 91.35
N TYR A 930 117.77 -90.92 91.79
CA TYR A 930 119.21 -90.94 92.06
C TYR A 930 119.95 -91.97 91.20
N GLU A 931 121.21 -91.68 90.92
CA GLU A 931 122.10 -92.50 90.11
C GLU A 931 123.41 -92.71 90.87
N VAL A 932 123.79 -93.96 91.16
CA VAL A 932 124.94 -94.31 91.99
C VAL A 932 125.93 -95.11 91.17
N ASP A 933 127.19 -94.69 91.17
CA ASP A 933 128.28 -95.40 90.49
C ASP A 933 129.43 -95.72 91.44
N VAL A 934 130.03 -96.89 91.24
CA VAL A 934 131.15 -97.43 91.99
C VAL A 934 132.24 -97.89 91.02
N TYR A 935 133.48 -97.48 91.28
CA TYR A 935 134.66 -97.79 90.49
C TYR A 935 135.74 -98.39 91.40
N ASP A 936 136.50 -99.37 90.96
CA ASP A 936 137.74 -99.77 91.63
C ASP A 936 138.76 -98.62 91.52
N LYS A 937 139.33 -98.19 92.65
CA LYS A 937 140.23 -97.04 92.71
C LYS A 937 141.60 -97.31 92.08
N THR A 938 142.03 -98.57 92.03
CA THR A 938 143.36 -98.94 91.53
C THR A 938 143.35 -99.23 90.03
N SER A 939 142.37 -100.01 89.56
CA SER A 939 142.22 -100.29 88.13
C SER A 939 141.43 -99.20 87.37
N SER A 940 140.75 -98.29 88.08
CA SER A 940 139.73 -97.37 87.52
C SER A 940 138.59 -98.09 86.78
N SER A 941 138.46 -99.41 86.94
CA SER A 941 137.40 -100.18 86.31
C SER A 941 136.07 -99.92 87.00
N HIS A 942 134.99 -99.86 86.22
CA HIS A 942 133.66 -99.73 86.77
C HIS A 942 133.25 -101.03 87.47
N ALA A 943 132.90 -100.94 88.74
CA ALA A 943 132.65 -102.07 89.63
C ALA A 943 131.16 -102.24 89.97
N GLY A 944 130.33 -101.23 89.69
CA GLY A 944 128.88 -101.31 89.82
C GLY A 944 128.17 -99.98 89.55
N HIS A 945 127.01 -100.04 88.91
CA HIS A 945 126.10 -98.92 88.68
C HIS A 945 124.71 -99.28 89.22
N MET A 946 123.99 -98.31 89.75
CA MET A 946 122.58 -98.47 90.10
C MET A 946 121.80 -97.16 89.96
N MET A 947 120.78 -97.17 89.12
CA MET A 947 119.71 -96.18 89.13
C MET A 947 118.69 -96.53 90.22
N LEU A 948 118.24 -95.52 90.96
CA LEU A 948 117.39 -95.66 92.13
C LEU A 948 116.28 -94.60 92.11
N ASP A 949 115.10 -94.98 92.57
CA ASP A 949 114.00 -94.04 92.76
C ASP A 949 114.36 -92.96 93.79
N GLY A 950 113.74 -91.77 93.69
CA GLY A 950 114.07 -90.61 94.54
C GLY A 950 113.87 -90.82 96.06
N ASP A 951 113.30 -91.94 96.49
CA ASP A 951 113.17 -92.29 97.90
C ASP A 951 114.28 -93.19 98.45
N ALA A 952 115.15 -93.72 97.59
CA ALA A 952 116.32 -94.49 98.02
C ALA A 952 117.30 -93.65 98.86
N ARG A 953 117.89 -94.29 99.87
CA ARG A 953 118.88 -93.71 100.80
C ARG A 953 120.15 -94.53 100.93
N SER A 954 120.17 -95.74 100.38
CA SER A 954 121.35 -96.62 100.40
C SER A 954 121.27 -97.70 99.34
N HIS A 955 122.43 -98.24 98.99
CA HIS A 955 122.58 -99.41 98.13
C HIS A 955 123.80 -100.23 98.57
N ILE A 956 123.75 -101.56 98.43
CA ILE A 956 124.88 -102.45 98.75
C ILE A 956 125.34 -103.15 97.48
N PHE A 957 126.55 -102.83 97.04
CA PHE A 957 127.24 -103.56 95.99
C PHE A 957 127.87 -104.83 96.58
N ARG A 958 127.71 -105.96 95.89
CA ARG A 958 128.18 -107.29 96.30
C ARG A 958 129.04 -107.91 95.19
N ASN A 959 129.74 -109.01 95.51
CA ASN A 959 130.72 -109.67 94.63
C ASN A 959 131.92 -108.77 94.26
N LEU A 960 132.28 -107.86 95.17
CA LEU A 960 133.50 -107.07 95.07
C LEU A 960 134.71 -107.89 95.53
N SER A 961 135.90 -107.55 95.06
CA SER A 961 137.15 -108.23 95.43
C SER A 961 137.51 -107.95 96.89
N PRO A 962 137.89 -108.94 97.70
CA PRO A 962 138.46 -108.74 99.04
C PRO A 962 139.70 -107.82 99.05
N GLY A 963 139.90 -107.09 100.15
CA GLY A 963 141.03 -106.16 100.35
C GLY A 963 141.10 -104.94 99.40
N THR A 964 140.13 -104.73 98.51
CA THR A 964 140.23 -103.77 97.38
C THR A 964 139.57 -102.42 97.71
N HIS A 965 140.19 -101.31 97.27
CA HIS A 965 139.65 -99.95 97.43
C HIS A 965 138.72 -99.54 96.26
N TYR A 966 137.53 -99.05 96.58
CA TYR A 966 136.53 -98.55 95.62
C TYR A 966 136.24 -97.06 95.83
N SER A 967 135.83 -96.36 94.76
CA SER A 967 135.39 -94.96 94.68
C SER A 967 133.92 -94.87 94.30
N VAL A 968 133.16 -93.94 94.88
CA VAL A 968 131.69 -93.86 94.74
C VAL A 968 131.21 -92.44 94.49
N THR A 969 130.21 -92.28 93.61
CA THR A 969 129.50 -91.01 93.28
C THR A 969 127.99 -91.20 93.25
N VAL A 970 127.22 -90.18 93.64
CA VAL A 970 125.74 -90.17 93.54
C VAL A 970 125.26 -88.90 92.85
N MET A 971 124.30 -89.02 91.94
CA MET A 971 123.73 -87.90 91.17
C MET A 971 122.20 -87.86 91.33
N ALA A 972 121.63 -86.66 91.29
CA ALA A 972 120.19 -86.40 91.37
C ALA A 972 119.68 -85.82 90.05
N ARG A 973 118.53 -86.29 89.54
CA ARG A 973 117.94 -85.82 88.27
C ARG A 973 116.51 -85.29 88.46
N ALA A 974 116.10 -84.31 87.65
CA ALA A 974 114.72 -83.87 87.47
C ALA A 974 114.50 -83.28 86.07
N GLY A 975 113.61 -83.90 85.29
CA GLY A 975 113.43 -83.59 83.89
C GLY A 975 114.77 -83.63 83.12
N PRO A 976 115.10 -82.59 82.32
CA PRO A 976 116.36 -82.53 81.56
C PRO A 976 117.56 -82.02 82.39
N PHE A 977 117.45 -81.90 83.72
CA PHE A 977 118.48 -81.30 84.57
C PHE A 977 118.96 -82.25 85.68
N ASP A 978 120.24 -82.14 86.04
CA ASP A 978 120.94 -83.03 86.96
C ASP A 978 121.91 -82.29 87.92
N ALA A 979 122.30 -82.95 89.02
CA ALA A 979 123.23 -82.42 90.03
C ALA A 979 123.95 -83.55 90.82
N SER A 980 125.29 -83.54 90.86
CA SER A 980 126.14 -84.64 91.38
C SER A 980 126.83 -84.36 92.72
N THR A 981 127.16 -85.42 93.49
CA THR A 981 128.03 -85.36 94.67
C THR A 981 129.50 -85.56 94.32
N PRO A 982 130.46 -85.04 95.13
CA PRO A 982 131.88 -85.39 95.00
C PRO A 982 132.16 -86.87 95.32
N ASN A 983 133.29 -87.38 94.82
CA ASN A 983 133.72 -88.79 94.94
C ASN A 983 134.22 -89.15 96.36
N PHE A 984 133.83 -90.31 96.89
CA PHE A 984 134.33 -90.86 98.17
C PHE A 984 134.93 -92.26 97.99
N THR A 985 135.94 -92.67 98.79
CA THR A 985 136.62 -93.97 98.63
C THR A 985 136.75 -94.81 99.91
N HIS A 986 136.55 -96.13 99.84
CA HIS A 986 136.63 -97.07 100.97
C HIS A 986 137.05 -98.51 100.52
N CYS A 987 137.40 -99.43 101.44
CA CYS A 987 137.90 -100.78 101.12
C CYS A 987 137.09 -101.94 101.74
N THR A 988 137.15 -103.10 101.09
CA THR A 988 136.62 -104.41 101.54
C THR A 988 137.60 -105.15 102.47
N ARG A 989 137.12 -106.13 103.26
CA ARG A 989 137.91 -106.88 104.27
C ARG A 989 138.65 -108.11 103.69
N GLU A 990 139.64 -108.64 104.41
CA GLU A 990 140.44 -109.85 104.06
C GLU A 990 139.93 -111.13 104.78
N TYR A 991 140.57 -112.30 104.55
CA TYR A 991 140.23 -113.63 105.09
C TYR A 991 141.28 -114.16 106.09
N ASP A 992 140.85 -114.72 107.23
CA ASP A 992 141.71 -115.32 108.27
C ASP A 992 141.96 -116.84 108.09
N ALA A 993 143.13 -117.36 108.52
CA ALA A 993 143.44 -118.80 108.50
C ALA A 993 144.47 -119.28 109.55
N PHE A 994 144.13 -120.37 110.25
CA PHE A 994 144.94 -121.42 110.92
C PHE A 994 143.93 -122.41 111.56
N HIS A 995 144.15 -123.70 111.81
CA HIS A 995 145.30 -124.62 111.69
C HIS A 995 144.89 -125.85 110.81
N ALA A 996 145.70 -126.90 110.56
CA ALA A 996 146.97 -127.35 111.15
C ALA A 996 148.16 -127.23 110.20
#